data_AF-A0A949V281-F1
#
_entry.id   AF-A0A949V281-F1
#
_cell.length_a   1.000
_cell.length_b   1.000
_cell.length_c   1.000
_cell.angle_alpha   90.00
_cell.angle_beta   90.00
_cell.angle_gamma   90.00
#
_symmetry.space_group_name_H-M   'P 1'
#
loop_
_entity.id
_entity.type
_entity.pdbx_description
1 polymer ?
#
loop_
_entity_poly.entity_id
_entity_poly.type
_entity_poly.pdbx_seq_one_letter_code
_entity_poly.pdbx_strand_id
1 'polypeptide(L)'
;GRVAISSPAEKEQSGLRFHLHAPFVPELSRASVKDTTANQPLFDQLAARAASALYTIRDEGLLTADFLSVLPNPQDVIPVRYQGIRGAIIHEMNAFPLTPTYAKTHAPAIHLLRARAPIKGFLTEEDLEFLVDYEGEPPIWAIGATQRNSNVDRFLTGLAAKDWDTQQFVETLWNKLSNRQGDFAPPANIEPGDVEKWLANKSAAWHRQLYRLLWEYLNGSAANKTKELEKLKNVRIVRLVDGTYTIGGKCYYPETSAQDDVDFPQIDSALYQTEGNSIDDQAPRKFLDEIGVRRIGEKERVERILNRRYERNAFAPDISDIDLFVSLVEKQPEAAAIFRDFLILKRSDDKWGKPSQCFLDTPYLETGIKAFYDSFGEKAARFPLADEYQNAGIESGRLAKFCKGVGVQTALEVVKISCGSNPEWAYLRLASGQSTYSGTDCDYMIQGLRQALKHPSHALAMLIWETMCSLPRSPDYLSATYRMNKSNDPRYARSQLVHDLMAAEWVPQENDRLVRPSAATRDLLPAGFPFDPGSAWLKAVEFGQDSVRNSQSHQQREADARKMGFGSAEEAEKWKMIRDLGISPDEILANINRNKPVAKPKQSVPNPSRRKQGVLDEAEDAPDVESVRRERSIQQGVSEVTARAKAYLRAKY
;
A
#
# COMPACT_ATOMS: atom_id res chain seq x y z
N GLY A 1 60.51 0.93 48.61
CA GLY A 1 61.93 1.04 48.25
C GLY A 1 62.65 1.78 49.36
N ARG A 2 63.71 1.18 49.93
CA ARG A 2 64.56 1.85 50.93
C ARG A 2 65.50 2.85 50.25
N VAL A 3 65.87 3.89 50.97
CA VAL A 3 66.88 4.87 50.54
C VAL A 3 68.14 4.66 51.37
N ALA A 4 69.30 4.64 50.72
CA ALA A 4 70.59 4.49 51.37
C ALA A 4 71.52 5.64 50.97
N ILE A 5 72.34 6.08 51.93
CA ILE A 5 73.31 7.17 51.75
C ILE A 5 74.72 6.58 51.67
N SER A 6 75.21 6.15 52.84
CA SER A 6 76.33 5.20 53.04
C SER A 6 75.87 3.95 53.80
N SER A 7 74.72 4.06 54.46
CA SER A 7 73.95 3.05 55.17
C SER A 7 72.45 3.31 54.93
N PRO A 8 71.56 2.36 55.21
CA PRO A 8 70.11 2.58 55.08
C PRO A 8 69.62 3.76 55.93
N ALA A 9 68.89 4.69 55.31
CA ALA A 9 68.20 5.77 56.01
C ALA A 9 66.84 5.25 56.50
N GLU A 10 66.80 4.72 57.74
CA GLU A 10 65.66 3.93 58.25
C GLU A 10 64.32 4.67 58.30
N LYS A 11 64.33 5.99 58.46
CA LYS A 11 63.12 6.83 58.49
C LYS A 11 62.76 7.42 57.13
N GLU A 12 63.59 7.24 56.10
CA GLU A 12 63.33 7.73 54.76
C GLU A 12 62.50 6.75 53.95
N GLN A 13 61.41 7.23 53.34
CA GLN A 13 60.58 6.44 52.44
C GLN A 13 60.48 7.12 51.08
N SER A 14 60.99 6.46 50.04
CA SER A 14 60.92 6.99 48.66
C SER A 14 59.55 6.85 48.00
N GLY A 15 58.69 5.96 48.51
CA GLY A 15 57.45 5.56 47.82
C GLY A 15 57.66 4.74 46.53
N LEU A 16 58.91 4.60 46.06
CA LEU A 16 59.26 3.78 44.90
C LEU A 16 59.29 2.30 45.25
N ARG A 17 59.18 1.43 44.24
CA ARG A 17 59.18 -0.03 44.40
C ARG A 17 60.56 -0.67 44.37
N PHE A 18 61.59 0.10 44.02
CA PHE A 18 62.99 -0.30 44.06
C PHE A 18 63.79 0.55 45.06
N HIS A 19 65.01 0.11 45.37
CA HIS A 19 65.90 0.79 46.32
C HIS A 19 66.69 1.90 45.64
N LEU A 20 66.91 3.01 46.35
CA LEU A 20 67.76 4.11 45.90
C LEU A 20 69.03 4.17 46.75
N HIS A 21 70.17 4.43 46.10
CA HIS A 21 71.44 4.65 46.77
C HIS A 21 72.16 5.83 46.13
N ALA A 22 72.45 6.86 46.93
CA ALA A 22 73.20 8.03 46.50
C ALA A 22 73.82 8.73 47.71
N PRO A 23 74.94 9.44 47.57
CA PRO A 23 75.62 10.13 48.66
C PRO A 23 74.90 11.43 49.07
N PHE A 24 73.63 11.33 49.48
CA PHE A 24 72.84 12.45 49.96
C PHE A 24 73.43 13.08 51.22
N VAL A 25 73.19 14.37 51.42
CA VAL A 25 73.39 15.03 52.70
C VAL A 25 72.35 14.49 53.70
N PRO A 26 72.77 13.78 54.76
CA PRO A 26 71.84 13.26 55.76
C PRO A 26 71.40 14.34 56.75
N GLU A 27 70.32 14.08 57.47
CA GLU A 27 70.05 14.79 58.73
C GLU A 27 71.11 14.48 59.80
N LEU A 28 71.16 15.25 60.89
CA LEU A 28 72.07 15.01 62.03
C LEU A 28 71.96 13.58 62.58
N SER A 29 70.76 13.03 62.61
CA SER A 29 70.45 11.68 63.06
C SER A 29 70.90 10.58 62.09
N ARG A 30 71.24 10.94 60.84
CA ARG A 30 71.47 10.03 59.70
C ARG A 30 70.30 9.11 59.34
N ALA A 31 69.13 9.30 59.96
CA ALA A 31 67.97 8.44 59.77
C ALA A 31 67.15 8.80 58.52
N SER A 32 67.34 10.00 57.94
CA SER A 32 66.61 10.50 56.77
C SER A 32 67.48 11.46 55.95
N VAL A 33 67.01 11.80 54.74
CA VAL A 33 67.67 12.71 53.80
C VAL A 33 67.31 14.16 54.13
N LYS A 34 68.33 15.00 54.38
CA LYS A 34 68.12 16.41 54.72
C LYS A 34 67.40 17.15 53.59
N ASP A 35 66.45 18.01 53.97
CA ASP A 35 65.82 18.94 53.02
C ASP A 35 66.75 20.12 52.71
N THR A 36 67.51 20.00 51.62
CA THR A 36 68.49 21.01 51.19
C THR A 36 68.65 20.97 49.67
N THR A 37 68.86 22.14 49.07
CA THR A 37 69.11 22.28 47.62
C THR A 37 70.35 21.54 47.15
N ALA A 38 71.31 21.26 48.04
CA ALA A 38 72.49 20.45 47.73
C ALA A 38 72.16 19.00 47.28
N ASN A 39 71.00 18.47 47.69
CA ASN A 39 70.55 17.13 47.29
C ASN A 39 69.82 17.12 45.94
N GLN A 40 69.40 18.28 45.40
CA GLN A 40 68.63 18.34 44.15
C GLN A 40 69.37 17.72 42.96
N PRO A 41 70.66 18.03 42.70
CA PRO A 41 71.38 17.40 41.60
C PRO A 41 71.50 15.87 41.71
N LEU A 42 71.46 15.33 42.93
CA LEU A 42 71.48 13.88 43.14
C LEU A 42 70.15 13.22 42.78
N PHE A 43 69.01 13.87 43.08
CA PHE A 43 67.70 13.39 42.64
C PHE A 43 67.58 13.44 41.12
N ASP A 44 68.06 14.50 40.48
CA ASP A 44 68.05 14.63 39.01
C ASP A 44 68.94 13.57 38.35
N GLN A 45 70.12 13.31 38.91
CA GLN A 45 71.00 12.22 38.45
C GLN A 45 70.37 10.84 38.64
N LEU A 46 69.70 10.59 39.78
CA LEU A 46 68.99 9.32 39.99
C LEU A 46 67.84 9.14 38.99
N ALA A 47 67.12 10.21 38.66
CA ALA A 47 66.07 10.17 37.66
C ALA A 47 66.62 9.82 36.26
N ALA A 48 67.67 10.51 35.82
CA ALA A 48 68.35 10.24 34.56
C ALA A 48 68.92 8.81 34.50
N ARG A 49 69.53 8.35 35.61
CA ARG A 49 70.07 6.99 35.71
C ARG A 49 68.98 5.93 35.65
N ALA A 50 67.88 6.13 36.38
CA ALA A 50 66.75 5.21 36.37
C ALA A 50 66.14 5.07 34.96
N ALA A 51 66.00 6.16 34.21
CA ALA A 51 65.56 6.14 32.81
C ALA A 51 66.58 5.43 31.91
N SER A 52 67.87 5.78 32.00
CA SER A 52 68.93 5.17 31.16
C SER A 52 69.10 3.67 31.40
N ALA A 53 68.81 3.17 32.61
CA ALA A 53 68.93 1.76 32.94
C ALA A 53 67.90 0.90 32.19
N LEU A 54 66.77 1.48 31.75
CA LEU A 54 65.73 0.76 31.00
C LEU A 54 66.26 0.19 29.68
N TYR A 55 67.19 0.88 29.03
CA TYR A 55 67.82 0.40 27.80
C TYR A 55 68.61 -0.89 28.04
N THR A 56 69.45 -0.92 29.07
CA THR A 56 70.19 -2.15 29.45
C THR A 56 69.22 -3.26 29.84
N ILE A 57 68.19 -2.96 30.62
CA ILE A 57 67.18 -3.96 31.03
C ILE A 57 66.43 -4.53 29.80
N ARG A 58 66.15 -3.70 28.80
CA ARG A 58 65.56 -4.14 27.52
C ARG A 58 66.52 -5.03 26.73
N ASP A 59 67.76 -4.58 26.56
CA ASP A 59 68.75 -5.26 25.73
C ASP A 59 69.14 -6.63 26.31
N GLU A 60 69.02 -6.80 27.64
CA GLU A 60 69.15 -8.07 28.36
C GLU A 60 67.86 -8.92 28.34
N GLY A 61 66.79 -8.47 27.66
CA GLY A 61 65.52 -9.19 27.57
C GLY A 61 64.68 -9.19 28.85
N LEU A 62 65.01 -8.36 29.84
CA LEU A 62 64.37 -8.32 31.15
C LEU A 62 63.20 -7.34 31.22
N LEU A 63 63.08 -6.40 30.28
CA LEU A 63 61.99 -5.42 30.22
C LEU A 63 60.70 -6.08 29.70
N THR A 64 60.09 -6.92 30.52
CA THR A 64 58.88 -7.71 30.22
C THR A 64 57.62 -7.07 30.82
N ALA A 65 56.43 -7.64 30.55
CA ALA A 65 55.19 -7.23 31.21
C ALA A 65 55.30 -7.24 32.74
N ASP A 66 55.90 -8.29 33.31
CA ASP A 66 56.03 -8.42 34.76
C ASP A 66 56.99 -7.39 35.34
N PHE A 67 58.02 -6.99 34.58
CA PHE A 67 58.91 -5.91 34.97
C PHE A 67 58.19 -4.57 35.16
N LEU A 68 57.12 -4.32 34.38
CA LEU A 68 56.33 -3.09 34.53
C LEU A 68 55.68 -2.99 35.93
N SER A 69 55.48 -4.12 36.64
CA SER A 69 54.90 -4.13 37.98
C SER A 69 55.81 -3.51 39.07
N VAL A 70 57.11 -3.41 38.79
CA VAL A 70 58.12 -2.81 39.70
C VAL A 70 58.42 -1.35 39.37
N LEU A 71 57.87 -0.81 38.28
CA LEU A 71 58.01 0.59 37.91
C LEU A 71 56.99 1.48 38.67
N PRO A 72 57.34 2.74 38.94
CA PRO A 72 56.47 3.65 39.68
C PRO A 72 55.26 4.03 38.83
N ASN A 73 54.06 3.75 39.32
CA ASN A 73 52.82 4.02 38.60
C ASN A 73 52.09 5.28 39.16
N PRO A 74 51.03 5.77 38.50
CA PRO A 74 50.31 6.97 38.94
C PRO A 74 49.67 6.86 40.33
N GLN A 75 49.34 5.66 40.79
CA GLN A 75 48.69 5.43 42.10
C GLN A 75 49.70 5.29 43.26
N ASP A 76 51.00 5.18 42.97
CA ASP A 76 52.01 5.12 44.02
C ASP A 76 52.15 6.49 44.71
N VAL A 77 52.14 6.49 46.05
CA VAL A 77 52.32 7.69 46.88
C VAL A 77 53.82 7.99 46.97
N ILE A 78 54.31 8.86 46.08
CA ILE A 78 55.73 9.21 45.95
C ILE A 78 55.93 10.67 46.43
N PRO A 79 56.79 10.91 47.44
CA PRO A 79 57.13 12.27 47.88
C PRO A 79 57.71 13.12 46.75
N VAL A 80 57.45 14.43 46.78
CA VAL A 80 57.79 15.39 45.71
C VAL A 80 59.24 15.26 45.21
N ARG A 81 60.20 15.13 46.14
CA ARG A 81 61.64 14.98 45.83
C ARG A 81 62.00 13.75 44.98
N TYR A 82 61.16 12.71 44.97
CA TYR A 82 61.37 11.48 44.18
C TYR A 82 60.48 11.41 42.94
N GLN A 83 59.54 12.34 42.75
CA GLN A 83 58.61 12.32 41.61
C GLN A 83 59.33 12.49 40.27
N GLY A 84 60.47 13.21 40.25
CA GLY A 84 61.32 13.35 39.05
C GLY A 84 61.77 12.00 38.47
N ILE A 85 61.98 10.99 39.32
CA ILE A 85 62.37 9.64 38.87
C ILE A 85 61.22 8.98 38.09
N ARG A 86 59.99 9.05 38.62
CA ARG A 86 58.80 8.56 37.89
C ARG A 86 58.61 9.32 36.59
N GLY A 87 58.75 10.65 36.62
CA GLY A 87 58.64 11.51 35.43
C GLY A 87 59.64 11.13 34.34
N ALA A 88 60.90 10.91 34.69
CA ALA A 88 61.94 10.50 33.75
C ALA A 88 61.65 9.12 33.13
N ILE A 89 61.25 8.12 33.93
CA ILE A 89 60.87 6.80 33.43
C ILE A 89 59.69 6.88 32.45
N ILE A 90 58.62 7.61 32.81
CA ILE A 90 57.44 7.76 31.96
C ILE A 90 57.80 8.49 30.67
N HIS A 91 58.58 9.57 30.74
CA HIS A 91 59.04 10.31 29.57
C HIS A 91 59.80 9.40 28.61
N GLU A 92 60.79 8.65 29.12
CA GLU A 92 61.62 7.78 28.30
C GLU A 92 60.80 6.68 27.62
N MET A 93 59.90 6.03 28.35
CA MET A 93 59.04 4.96 27.82
C MET A 93 57.99 5.46 26.83
N ASN A 94 57.56 6.71 26.95
CA ASN A 94 56.66 7.34 25.99
C ASN A 94 57.37 7.68 24.68
N ALA A 95 58.61 8.18 24.75
CA ALA A 95 59.33 8.71 23.59
C ALA A 95 60.19 7.68 22.84
N PHE A 96 60.62 6.59 23.51
CA PHE A 96 61.60 5.65 22.97
C PHE A 96 61.11 4.19 23.02
N PRO A 97 61.68 3.28 22.22
CA PRO A 97 61.26 1.88 22.12
C PRO A 97 61.64 1.08 23.37
N LEU A 98 60.91 1.32 24.46
CA LEU A 98 61.09 0.72 25.78
C LEU A 98 59.78 0.13 26.32
N THR A 99 58.62 0.42 25.74
CA THR A 99 57.36 -0.14 26.21
C THR A 99 57.08 -1.48 25.52
N PRO A 100 56.89 -2.59 26.27
CA PRO A 100 56.63 -3.90 25.67
C PRO A 100 55.34 -3.94 24.84
N THR A 101 55.40 -4.56 23.67
CA THR A 101 54.29 -4.72 22.73
C THR A 101 53.62 -6.09 22.87
N TYR A 102 52.45 -6.25 22.25
CA TYR A 102 51.76 -7.55 22.17
C TYR A 102 52.58 -8.59 21.38
N ALA A 103 53.34 -8.16 20.38
CA ALA A 103 54.26 -8.98 19.59
C ALA A 103 55.56 -9.34 20.33
N LYS A 104 55.68 -8.98 21.62
CA LYS A 104 56.87 -9.21 22.48
C LYS A 104 58.12 -8.46 21.99
N THR A 105 57.93 -7.31 21.35
CA THR A 105 58.97 -6.32 21.01
C THR A 105 58.84 -5.10 21.91
N HIS A 106 59.49 -3.97 21.58
CA HIS A 106 59.38 -2.71 22.30
C HIS A 106 59.16 -1.54 21.35
N ALA A 107 58.29 -0.60 21.73
CA ALA A 107 58.02 0.61 20.98
C ALA A 107 57.72 1.80 21.91
N PRO A 108 57.80 3.06 21.41
CA PRO A 108 57.40 4.24 22.17
C PRO A 108 55.91 4.18 22.53
N ALA A 109 55.56 4.44 23.79
CA ALA A 109 54.19 4.28 24.23
C ALA A 109 53.19 5.20 23.52
N ILE A 110 53.65 6.33 22.98
CA ILE A 110 52.82 7.26 22.18
C ILE A 110 52.23 6.60 20.92
N HIS A 111 52.88 5.55 20.39
CA HIS A 111 52.41 4.79 19.23
C HIS A 111 51.65 3.52 19.62
N LEU A 112 51.38 3.30 20.91
CA LEU A 112 50.76 2.07 21.38
C LEU A 112 49.26 2.22 21.63
N LEU A 113 48.53 1.14 21.34
CA LEU A 113 47.11 0.99 21.66
C LEU A 113 46.88 0.00 22.80
N ARG A 114 45.99 0.36 23.73
CA ARG A 114 45.54 -0.47 24.83
C ARG A 114 44.15 -1.01 24.54
N ALA A 115 43.98 -2.32 24.71
CA ALA A 115 42.73 -3.03 24.48
C ALA A 115 42.67 -4.37 25.22
N ARG A 116 41.50 -5.00 25.24
CA ARG A 116 41.32 -6.36 25.78
C ARG A 116 41.80 -7.42 24.79
N ALA A 117 42.07 -8.62 25.31
CA ALA A 117 42.58 -9.75 24.52
C ALA A 117 41.74 -10.09 23.26
N PRO A 118 40.39 -10.05 23.27
CA PRO A 118 39.60 -10.44 22.10
C PRO A 118 39.92 -9.64 20.84
N ILE A 119 40.08 -8.32 20.95
CA ILE A 119 40.36 -7.49 19.76
C ILE A 119 41.83 -7.53 19.35
N LYS A 120 42.75 -7.69 20.31
CA LYS A 120 44.20 -7.84 20.04
C LYS A 120 44.51 -9.10 19.23
N GLY A 121 43.78 -10.19 19.50
CA GLY A 121 43.93 -11.43 18.74
C GLY A 121 43.19 -11.45 17.40
N PHE A 122 42.31 -10.49 17.16
CA PHE A 122 41.46 -10.42 15.97
C PHE A 122 42.03 -9.50 14.88
N LEU A 123 42.57 -8.33 15.26
CA LEU A 123 43.12 -7.34 14.33
C LEU A 123 44.65 -7.41 14.29
N THR A 124 45.20 -7.53 13.08
CA THR A 124 46.65 -7.50 12.83
C THR A 124 47.19 -6.07 12.90
N GLU A 125 48.53 -5.92 12.90
CA GLU A 125 49.16 -4.59 12.82
C GLU A 125 48.81 -3.87 11.51
N GLU A 126 48.71 -4.59 10.39
CA GLU A 126 48.21 -4.06 9.11
C GLU A 126 46.75 -3.56 9.21
N ASP A 127 45.91 -4.24 10.00
CA ASP A 127 44.54 -3.78 10.25
C ASP A 127 44.51 -2.50 11.07
N LEU A 128 45.41 -2.35 12.05
CA LEU A 128 45.49 -1.14 12.87
C LEU A 128 45.98 0.06 12.07
N GLU A 129 47.01 -0.14 11.24
CA GLU A 129 47.51 0.86 10.31
C GLU A 129 46.39 1.38 9.40
N PHE A 130 45.52 0.48 8.93
CA PHE A 130 44.37 0.87 8.13
C PHE A 130 43.22 1.49 8.93
N LEU A 131 42.91 1.01 10.14
CA LEU A 131 41.68 1.41 10.84
C LEU A 131 41.82 2.64 11.73
N VAL A 132 43.01 2.89 12.26
CA VAL A 132 43.25 3.87 13.34
C VAL A 132 43.99 5.09 12.80
N ASP A 133 43.56 6.28 13.20
CA ASP A 133 44.25 7.52 12.84
C ASP A 133 45.52 7.69 13.69
N TYR A 134 46.65 7.99 13.03
CA TYR A 134 47.94 8.21 13.66
C TYR A 134 48.76 9.29 12.96
N GLU A 135 49.76 9.83 13.69
CA GLU A 135 50.77 10.73 13.16
C GLU A 135 52.15 10.05 13.26
N GLY A 136 52.92 10.04 12.17
CA GLY A 136 54.24 9.43 12.15
C GLY A 136 54.19 7.91 11.97
N GLU A 137 54.46 7.16 13.04
CA GLU A 137 54.54 5.69 13.00
C GLU A 137 53.17 5.02 13.20
N PRO A 138 52.89 3.91 12.48
CA PRO A 138 51.65 3.15 12.64
C PRO A 138 51.43 2.65 14.07
N PRO A 139 50.18 2.65 14.55
CA PRO A 139 49.87 2.22 15.90
C PRO A 139 49.92 0.71 16.01
N ILE A 140 50.52 0.21 17.10
CA ILE A 140 50.61 -1.22 17.39
C ILE A 140 50.07 -1.54 18.79
N TRP A 141 49.76 -2.80 19.04
CA TRP A 141 49.20 -3.20 20.34
C TRP A 141 50.25 -3.15 21.46
N ALA A 142 49.93 -2.44 22.54
CA ALA A 142 50.65 -2.58 23.80
C ALA A 142 50.51 -3.99 24.36
N ILE A 143 51.46 -4.42 25.19
CA ILE A 143 51.28 -5.63 25.99
C ILE A 143 50.02 -5.51 26.88
N GLY A 144 49.31 -6.62 27.08
CA GLY A 144 48.14 -6.66 27.96
C GLY A 144 48.55 -6.86 29.42
N ALA A 145 47.78 -6.29 30.34
CA ALA A 145 47.85 -6.70 31.74
C ALA A 145 46.93 -7.92 31.97
N THR A 146 47.45 -8.96 32.63
CA THR A 146 46.68 -10.19 32.91
C THR A 146 45.49 -9.94 33.84
N GLN A 147 45.60 -8.95 34.73
CA GLN A 147 44.56 -8.55 35.67
C GLN A 147 44.34 -7.04 35.64
N ARG A 148 43.07 -6.62 35.58
CA ARG A 148 42.66 -5.22 35.70
C ARG A 148 43.06 -4.68 37.08
N ASN A 149 43.52 -3.42 37.13
CA ASN A 149 44.04 -2.78 38.35
C ASN A 149 45.30 -3.44 38.93
N SER A 150 45.95 -4.35 38.21
CA SER A 150 47.29 -4.81 38.57
C SER A 150 48.29 -3.65 38.47
N ASN A 151 49.47 -3.80 39.07
CA ASN A 151 50.51 -2.77 38.98
C ASN A 151 50.98 -2.56 37.53
N VAL A 152 50.97 -3.62 36.72
CA VAL A 152 51.22 -3.55 35.27
C VAL A 152 50.17 -2.67 34.59
N ASP A 153 48.89 -2.93 34.84
CA ASP A 153 47.78 -2.14 34.27
C ASP A 153 47.83 -0.68 34.69
N ARG A 154 48.10 -0.42 35.97
CA ARG A 154 48.25 0.93 36.52
C ARG A 154 49.43 1.67 35.90
N PHE A 155 50.56 0.99 35.70
CA PHE A 155 51.71 1.58 35.04
C PHE A 155 51.43 1.91 33.57
N LEU A 156 50.86 0.96 32.81
CA LEU A 156 50.46 1.17 31.42
C LEU A 156 49.43 2.30 31.26
N THR A 157 48.51 2.46 32.22
CA THR A 157 47.56 3.59 32.25
C THR A 157 48.25 4.94 32.44
N GLY A 158 49.46 4.95 33.04
CA GLY A 158 50.26 6.17 33.22
C GLY A 158 51.11 6.55 32.02
N LEU A 159 51.18 5.70 30.99
CA LEU A 159 51.88 5.98 29.74
C LEU A 159 50.95 6.68 28.75
N ALA A 160 51.52 7.23 27.68
CA ALA A 160 50.80 7.93 26.62
C ALA A 160 50.09 6.99 25.62
N ALA A 161 49.97 5.70 25.93
CA ALA A 161 49.29 4.73 25.08
C ALA A 161 47.78 4.98 25.05
N LYS A 162 47.19 5.00 23.85
CA LYS A 162 45.78 5.34 23.63
C LYS A 162 44.89 4.12 23.87
N ASP A 163 43.76 4.30 24.56
CA ASP A 163 42.76 3.24 24.68
C ASP A 163 41.99 3.11 23.35
N TRP A 164 41.98 1.91 22.77
CA TRP A 164 41.26 1.59 21.53
C TRP A 164 40.81 0.13 21.55
N ASP A 165 39.62 -0.13 22.08
CA ASP A 165 39.06 -1.46 22.30
C ASP A 165 37.87 -1.74 21.37
N THR A 166 37.13 -2.85 21.57
CA THR A 166 35.99 -3.24 20.71
C THR A 166 34.96 -2.12 20.49
N GLN A 167 34.74 -1.25 21.48
CA GLN A 167 33.85 -0.10 21.31
C GLN A 167 34.37 0.86 20.23
N GLN A 168 35.65 1.24 20.28
CA GLN A 168 36.26 2.14 19.30
C GLN A 168 36.27 1.51 17.91
N PHE A 169 36.45 0.18 17.82
CA PHE A 169 36.32 -0.55 16.57
C PHE A 169 34.90 -0.49 15.99
N VAL A 170 33.86 -0.70 16.81
CA VAL A 170 32.46 -0.55 16.38
C VAL A 170 32.15 0.88 15.95
N GLU A 171 32.65 1.88 16.67
CA GLU A 171 32.55 3.29 16.29
C GLU A 171 33.24 3.58 14.95
N THR A 172 34.39 2.96 14.70
CA THR A 172 35.13 3.07 13.43
C THR A 172 34.34 2.46 12.27
N LEU A 173 33.78 1.25 12.45
CA LEU A 173 32.93 0.61 11.45
C LEU A 173 31.67 1.45 11.16
N TRP A 174 31.02 1.95 12.21
CA TRP A 174 29.85 2.83 12.07
C TRP A 174 30.17 4.09 11.28
N ASN A 175 31.24 4.79 11.64
CA ASN A 175 31.61 6.06 11.00
C ASN A 175 32.00 5.87 9.53
N LYS A 176 32.60 4.73 9.16
CA LYS A 176 33.12 4.51 7.80
C LYS A 176 32.16 3.73 6.86
N LEU A 177 31.24 2.94 7.39
CA LEU A 177 30.36 2.04 6.61
C LEU A 177 28.86 2.31 6.81
N SER A 178 28.48 3.34 7.57
CA SER A 178 27.06 3.71 7.74
C SER A 178 26.53 4.50 6.55
N ASN A 179 25.29 4.20 6.16
CA ASN A 179 24.57 4.91 5.11
C ASN A 179 23.99 6.28 5.56
N ARG A 180 24.15 6.65 6.84
CA ARG A 180 23.70 7.96 7.34
C ARG A 180 24.71 9.05 6.98
N GLN A 181 24.62 9.56 5.76
CA GLN A 181 25.15 10.89 5.42
C GLN A 181 24.40 11.92 6.28
N GLY A 182 25.00 12.42 7.36
CA GLY A 182 24.31 13.38 8.22
C GLY A 182 25.07 13.96 9.40
N ASP A 183 25.49 13.15 10.38
CA ASP A 183 25.71 13.71 11.73
C ASP A 183 27.14 13.67 12.27
N PHE A 184 28.07 12.97 11.61
CA PHE A 184 29.49 12.97 12.00
C PHE A 184 30.36 12.96 10.75
N ALA A 185 31.27 13.92 10.64
CA ALA A 185 32.28 13.90 9.59
C ALA A 185 33.04 12.57 9.67
N PRO A 186 33.23 11.83 8.55
CA PRO A 186 34.08 10.65 8.56
C PRO A 186 35.47 11.05 9.07
N PRO A 187 36.23 10.13 9.71
CA PRO A 187 37.66 10.33 9.91
C PRO A 187 38.27 10.81 8.59
N ALA A 188 38.99 11.93 8.62
CA ALA A 188 39.35 12.71 7.43
C ALA A 188 40.33 12.00 6.46
N ASN A 189 40.68 10.75 6.71
CA ASN A 189 41.78 10.01 6.09
C ASN A 189 41.36 8.78 5.26
N ILE A 190 40.10 8.29 5.35
CA ILE A 190 39.69 7.06 4.64
C ILE A 190 38.32 7.21 3.97
N GLU A 191 38.30 7.02 2.66
CA GLU A 191 37.08 6.98 1.87
C GLU A 191 36.27 5.70 2.19
N PRO A 192 34.93 5.76 2.31
CA PRO A 192 34.09 4.58 2.60
C PRO A 192 34.36 3.37 1.67
N GLY A 193 34.69 3.64 0.40
CA GLY A 193 34.99 2.60 -0.59
C GLY A 193 36.27 1.80 -0.29
N ASP A 194 37.22 2.35 0.47
CA ASP A 194 38.45 1.64 0.82
C ASP A 194 38.24 0.65 1.97
N VAL A 195 37.29 0.93 2.86
CA VAL A 195 36.92 -0.01 3.93
C VAL A 195 36.18 -1.23 3.36
N GLU A 196 35.36 -1.05 2.33
CA GLU A 196 34.74 -2.18 1.61
C GLU A 196 35.78 -3.06 0.92
N LYS A 197 36.81 -2.46 0.31
CA LYS A 197 37.94 -3.23 -0.27
C LYS A 197 38.73 -3.97 0.81
N TRP A 198 38.99 -3.31 1.94
CA TRP A 198 39.66 -3.93 3.08
C TRP A 198 38.87 -5.13 3.61
N LEU A 199 37.55 -5.01 3.76
CA LEU A 199 36.67 -6.13 4.13
C LEU A 199 36.69 -7.24 3.07
N ALA A 200 36.61 -6.89 1.78
CA ALA A 200 36.59 -7.86 0.68
C ALA A 200 37.85 -8.74 0.64
N ASN A 201 39.00 -8.21 1.07
CA ASN A 201 40.26 -8.94 1.18
C ASN A 201 40.30 -9.94 2.35
N LYS A 202 39.32 -9.91 3.27
CA LYS A 202 39.26 -10.83 4.42
C LYS A 202 38.56 -12.14 4.06
N SER A 203 39.04 -13.23 4.66
CA SER A 203 38.48 -14.57 4.47
C SER A 203 37.09 -14.72 5.10
N ALA A 204 36.32 -15.74 4.70
CA ALA A 204 35.06 -16.08 5.35
C ALA A 204 35.25 -16.43 6.84
N ALA A 205 36.38 -17.06 7.19
CA ALA A 205 36.73 -17.38 8.58
C ALA A 205 36.92 -16.11 9.43
N TRP A 206 37.57 -15.08 8.87
CA TRP A 206 37.73 -13.79 9.53
C TRP A 206 36.37 -13.10 9.74
N HIS A 207 35.46 -13.14 8.75
CA HIS A 207 34.11 -12.59 8.90
C HIS A 207 33.27 -13.31 9.97
N ARG A 208 33.40 -14.63 10.10
CA ARG A 208 32.78 -15.37 11.21
C ARG A 208 33.28 -14.88 12.57
N GLN A 209 34.59 -14.66 12.70
CA GLN A 209 35.18 -14.11 13.92
C GLN A 209 34.72 -12.67 14.19
N LEU A 210 34.59 -11.84 13.15
CA LEU A 210 34.01 -10.50 13.25
C LEU A 210 32.60 -10.55 13.83
N TYR A 211 31.71 -11.34 13.23
CA TYR A 211 30.31 -11.43 13.66
C TYR A 211 30.18 -11.99 15.07
N ARG A 212 31.05 -12.94 15.44
CA ARG A 212 31.15 -13.43 16.82
C ARG A 212 31.57 -12.32 17.79
N LEU A 213 32.64 -11.57 17.48
CA LEU A 213 33.13 -10.47 18.30
C LEU A 213 32.03 -9.40 18.51
N LEU A 214 31.29 -9.06 17.45
CA LEU A 214 30.19 -8.09 17.51
C LEU A 214 29.00 -8.61 18.33
N TRP A 215 28.68 -9.91 18.22
CA TRP A 215 27.66 -10.53 19.05
C TRP A 215 28.02 -10.50 20.55
N GLU A 216 29.26 -10.86 20.88
CA GLU A 216 29.77 -10.83 22.25
C GLU A 216 29.79 -9.39 22.80
N TYR A 217 30.18 -8.41 21.98
CA TYR A 217 30.14 -6.99 22.33
C TYR A 217 28.72 -6.52 22.67
N LEU A 218 27.73 -6.85 21.84
CA LEU A 218 26.33 -6.50 22.06
C LEU A 218 25.78 -7.11 23.36
N ASN A 219 26.15 -8.36 23.67
CA ASN A 219 25.67 -9.06 24.86
C ASN A 219 26.47 -8.72 26.14
N GLY A 220 27.70 -8.23 26.00
CA GLY A 220 28.53 -7.77 27.12
C GLY A 220 28.13 -6.42 27.68
N SER A 221 27.28 -5.65 26.98
CA SER A 221 26.90 -4.28 27.34
C SER A 221 25.38 -4.10 27.45
N ALA A 222 24.76 -4.75 28.43
CA ALA A 222 23.30 -4.78 28.60
C ALA A 222 22.64 -3.39 28.66
N ALA A 223 23.31 -2.39 29.27
CA ALA A 223 22.78 -1.03 29.37
C ALA A 223 22.76 -0.26 28.03
N ASN A 224 23.61 -0.64 27.07
CA ASN A 224 23.76 0.05 25.78
C ASN A 224 23.39 -0.82 24.57
N LYS A 225 22.98 -2.08 24.77
CA LYS A 225 22.70 -3.04 23.69
C LYS A 225 21.79 -2.47 22.62
N THR A 226 20.68 -1.83 22.99
CA THR A 226 19.73 -1.25 22.03
C THR A 226 20.38 -0.17 21.16
N LYS A 227 21.17 0.73 21.76
CA LYS A 227 21.84 1.82 21.03
C LYS A 227 22.90 1.29 20.08
N GLU A 228 23.72 0.34 20.54
CA GLU A 228 24.77 -0.26 19.72
C GLU A 228 24.20 -1.17 18.62
N LEU A 229 23.09 -1.87 18.89
CA LEU A 229 22.40 -2.67 17.88
C LEU A 229 21.81 -1.78 16.77
N GLU A 230 21.18 -0.66 17.12
CA GLU A 230 20.67 0.29 16.11
C GLU A 230 21.78 0.90 15.26
N LYS A 231 22.99 1.08 15.80
CA LYS A 231 24.16 1.39 14.98
C LYS A 231 24.45 0.21 14.03
N LEU A 232 24.72 -0.97 14.55
CA LEU A 232 25.15 -2.11 13.71
C LEU A 232 24.14 -2.50 12.61
N LYS A 233 22.83 -2.27 12.81
CA LYS A 233 21.79 -2.45 11.78
C LYS A 233 21.99 -1.63 10.51
N ASN A 234 22.65 -0.47 10.58
CA ASN A 234 22.85 0.39 9.40
C ASN A 234 24.30 0.40 8.87
N VAL A 235 25.15 -0.52 9.34
CA VAL A 235 26.53 -0.68 8.86
C VAL A 235 26.58 -1.70 7.73
N ARG A 236 27.24 -1.38 6.62
CA ARG A 236 27.42 -2.28 5.47
C ARG A 236 28.53 -3.31 5.72
N ILE A 237 28.31 -4.23 6.66
CA ILE A 237 29.25 -5.30 7.05
C ILE A 237 28.85 -6.69 6.57
N VAL A 238 27.65 -6.86 5.99
CA VAL A 238 27.17 -8.18 5.56
C VAL A 238 27.65 -8.46 4.14
N ARG A 239 28.57 -9.41 4.01
CA ARG A 239 29.07 -9.90 2.72
C ARG A 239 28.04 -10.80 2.01
N LEU A 240 27.81 -10.50 0.73
CA LEU A 240 26.94 -11.24 -0.16
C LEU A 240 27.71 -12.28 -0.98
N VAL A 241 26.97 -13.19 -1.63
CA VAL A 241 27.54 -14.24 -2.51
C VAL A 241 28.36 -13.66 -3.67
N ASP A 242 27.99 -12.47 -4.16
CA ASP A 242 28.72 -11.76 -5.22
C ASP A 242 29.99 -11.03 -4.73
N GLY A 243 30.29 -11.10 -3.42
CA GLY A 243 31.43 -10.42 -2.79
C GLY A 243 31.18 -8.97 -2.41
N THR A 244 30.00 -8.41 -2.69
CA THR A 244 29.62 -7.04 -2.29
C THR A 244 29.09 -7.00 -0.84
N TYR A 245 28.92 -5.79 -0.30
CA TYR A 245 28.53 -5.57 1.10
C TYR A 245 27.24 -4.74 1.23
N THR A 246 26.36 -5.18 2.11
CA THR A 246 25.09 -4.52 2.43
C THR A 246 24.79 -4.53 3.92
N ILE A 247 23.67 -3.90 4.30
CA ILE A 247 23.15 -3.90 5.67
C ILE A 247 22.26 -5.12 5.91
N GLY A 248 22.18 -5.60 7.16
CA GLY A 248 21.41 -6.81 7.51
C GLY A 248 19.96 -6.78 7.04
N GLY A 249 19.27 -5.65 7.23
CA GLY A 249 17.87 -5.47 6.83
C GLY A 249 17.57 -5.54 5.32
N LYS A 250 18.59 -5.57 4.46
CA LYS A 250 18.49 -5.60 2.99
C LYS A 250 18.97 -6.90 2.34
N CYS A 251 19.31 -7.91 3.13
CA CYS A 251 19.79 -9.20 2.62
C CYS A 251 19.09 -10.37 3.28
N TYR A 252 19.22 -11.52 2.62
CA TYR A 252 18.49 -12.72 2.97
C TYR A 252 19.39 -13.94 3.06
N TYR A 253 18.96 -14.92 3.87
CA TYR A 253 19.55 -16.25 3.84
C TYR A 253 19.24 -16.95 2.50
N PRO A 254 20.21 -17.64 1.88
CA PRO A 254 19.97 -18.45 0.69
C PRO A 254 18.97 -19.57 1.00
N GLU A 255 18.04 -19.84 0.08
CA GLU A 255 17.14 -20.99 0.15
C GLU A 255 17.67 -22.16 -0.67
N THR A 256 17.44 -23.38 -0.16
CA THR A 256 18.00 -24.63 -0.69
C THR A 256 17.40 -25.06 -2.04
N SER A 257 16.32 -24.44 -2.51
CA SER A 257 15.70 -24.79 -3.79
C SER A 257 16.09 -23.79 -4.87
N ALA A 258 17.09 -24.19 -5.66
CA ALA A 258 17.41 -23.59 -6.95
C ALA A 258 16.24 -23.79 -7.92
N GLN A 259 15.35 -22.80 -7.99
CA GLN A 259 14.46 -22.52 -9.12
C GLN A 259 13.63 -21.28 -8.76
N ASP A 260 14.21 -20.09 -8.95
CA ASP A 260 13.48 -18.86 -9.21
C ASP A 260 14.50 -17.82 -9.70
N ASP A 261 14.20 -17.22 -10.86
CA ASP A 261 15.02 -16.26 -11.61
C ASP A 261 15.06 -14.86 -10.92
N VAL A 262 15.07 -14.82 -9.59
CA VAL A 262 14.95 -13.58 -8.79
C VAL A 262 16.17 -13.41 -7.87
N ASP A 263 17.12 -12.56 -8.29
CA ASP A 263 18.39 -12.30 -7.58
C ASP A 263 18.23 -11.56 -6.25
N PHE A 264 17.76 -12.22 -5.19
CA PHE A 264 17.85 -11.64 -3.85
C PHE A 264 19.31 -11.42 -3.42
N PRO A 265 19.66 -10.29 -2.78
CA PRO A 265 20.95 -10.13 -2.10
C PRO A 265 21.08 -11.23 -1.04
N GLN A 266 21.75 -12.31 -1.41
CA GLN A 266 21.93 -13.48 -0.58
C GLN A 266 23.25 -13.37 0.15
N ILE A 267 23.21 -13.61 1.45
CA ILE A 267 24.41 -13.66 2.26
C ILE A 267 25.20 -14.92 1.91
N ASP A 268 26.52 -14.84 1.94
CA ASP A 268 27.37 -16.01 1.74
C ASP A 268 27.18 -17.00 2.91
N SER A 269 26.82 -18.26 2.59
CA SER A 269 26.55 -19.30 3.57
C SER A 269 27.77 -19.66 4.43
N ALA A 270 28.97 -19.49 3.89
CA ALA A 270 30.22 -19.71 4.60
C ALA A 270 30.41 -18.76 5.80
N LEU A 271 29.62 -17.69 5.90
CA LEU A 271 29.71 -16.69 6.97
C LEU A 271 28.95 -17.07 8.25
N TYR A 272 28.11 -18.10 8.21
CA TYR A 272 27.29 -18.49 9.36
C TYR A 272 27.06 -19.99 9.49
N GLN A 273 27.39 -20.78 8.46
CA GLN A 273 27.37 -22.23 8.56
C GLN A 273 28.64 -22.73 9.25
N THR A 274 28.45 -23.43 10.36
CA THR A 274 29.48 -24.11 11.14
C THR A 274 29.00 -25.53 11.41
N GLU A 275 29.90 -26.51 11.36
CA GLU A 275 29.57 -27.92 11.60
C GLU A 275 29.26 -28.22 13.09
N GLY A 276 29.65 -27.31 13.99
CA GLY A 276 29.42 -27.41 15.42
C GLY A 276 28.11 -26.75 15.91
N ASN A 277 27.59 -27.26 17.04
CA ASN A 277 26.36 -26.80 17.69
C ASN A 277 26.62 -25.93 18.94
N SER A 278 27.87 -25.51 19.19
CA SER A 278 28.18 -24.72 20.39
C SER A 278 27.60 -23.30 20.30
N ILE A 279 27.52 -22.60 21.45
CA ILE A 279 27.10 -21.18 21.47
C ILE A 279 28.01 -20.34 20.56
N ASP A 280 29.30 -20.65 20.59
CA ASP A 280 30.36 -20.04 19.79
C ASP A 280 30.14 -20.21 18.29
N ASP A 281 29.68 -21.39 17.88
CA ASP A 281 29.35 -21.71 16.48
C ASP A 281 28.10 -20.96 16.00
N GLN A 282 27.13 -20.75 16.90
CA GLN A 282 25.89 -20.05 16.60
C GLN A 282 25.98 -18.52 16.65
N ALA A 283 27.03 -17.97 17.28
CA ALA A 283 27.17 -16.52 17.49
C ALA A 283 27.12 -15.70 16.19
N PRO A 284 27.81 -16.08 15.09
CA PRO A 284 27.71 -15.37 13.81
C PRO A 284 26.28 -15.30 13.28
N ARG A 285 25.54 -16.41 13.34
CA ARG A 285 24.15 -16.47 12.89
C ARG A 285 23.23 -15.62 13.76
N LYS A 286 23.39 -15.69 15.08
CA LYS A 286 22.61 -14.88 16.02
C LYS A 286 22.85 -13.38 15.81
N PHE A 287 24.09 -12.99 15.51
CA PHE A 287 24.40 -11.61 15.15
C PHE A 287 23.67 -11.16 13.89
N LEU A 288 23.74 -11.95 12.81
CA LEU A 288 23.07 -11.67 11.54
C LEU A 288 21.55 -11.53 11.73
N ASP A 289 20.95 -12.41 12.55
CA ASP A 289 19.54 -12.32 12.92
C ASP A 289 19.23 -11.00 13.67
N GLU A 290 20.06 -10.60 14.66
CA GLU A 290 19.86 -9.35 15.43
C GLU A 290 19.94 -8.09 14.54
N ILE A 291 20.84 -8.06 13.55
CA ILE A 291 20.97 -6.92 12.62
C ILE A 291 19.95 -6.94 11.47
N GLY A 292 19.05 -7.93 11.43
CA GLY A 292 17.86 -7.94 10.57
C GLY A 292 17.98 -8.77 9.29
N VAL A 293 18.95 -9.66 9.18
CA VAL A 293 19.01 -10.65 8.09
C VAL A 293 17.84 -11.61 8.21
N ARG A 294 17.09 -11.80 7.12
CA ARG A 294 15.82 -12.55 7.13
C ARG A 294 15.80 -13.67 6.11
N ARG A 295 14.85 -14.59 6.22
CA ARG A 295 14.52 -15.51 5.13
C ARG A 295 13.61 -14.80 4.12
N ILE A 296 13.69 -15.19 2.86
CA ILE A 296 12.84 -14.61 1.81
C ILE A 296 11.41 -15.15 2.02
N GLY A 297 10.48 -14.30 2.44
CA GLY A 297 9.07 -14.69 2.51
C GLY A 297 8.41 -14.69 1.14
N GLU A 298 7.28 -15.41 1.00
CA GLU A 298 6.51 -15.47 -0.25
C GLU A 298 6.04 -14.07 -0.71
N LYS A 299 5.71 -13.19 0.24
CA LYS A 299 5.31 -11.81 -0.04
C LYS A 299 6.47 -11.00 -0.64
N GLU A 300 7.66 -11.08 -0.06
CA GLU A 300 8.84 -10.38 -0.55
C GLU A 300 9.23 -10.84 -1.97
N ARG A 301 9.02 -12.13 -2.30
CA ARG A 301 9.18 -12.64 -3.68
C ARG A 301 8.22 -11.97 -4.65
N VAL A 302 6.93 -11.95 -4.30
CA VAL A 302 5.91 -11.35 -5.16
C VAL A 302 6.14 -9.85 -5.34
N GLU A 303 6.44 -9.10 -4.27
CA GLU A 303 6.77 -7.67 -4.38
C GLU A 303 7.95 -7.43 -5.33
N ARG A 304 8.95 -8.31 -5.31
CA ARG A 304 10.08 -8.20 -6.22
C ARG A 304 9.74 -8.55 -7.67
N ILE A 305 8.92 -9.57 -7.89
CA ILE A 305 8.38 -9.89 -9.22
C ILE A 305 7.61 -8.68 -9.77
N LEU A 306 6.74 -8.07 -8.95
CA LEU A 306 5.98 -6.88 -9.32
C LEU A 306 6.92 -5.72 -9.71
N ASN A 307 7.94 -5.44 -8.91
CA ASN A 307 8.89 -4.36 -9.19
C ASN A 307 9.74 -4.62 -10.44
N ARG A 308 10.09 -5.87 -10.75
CA ARG A 308 10.95 -6.18 -11.91
C ARG A 308 10.19 -6.28 -13.23
N ARG A 309 8.97 -6.84 -13.21
CA ARG A 309 8.22 -7.17 -14.43
C ARG A 309 6.97 -6.33 -14.65
N TYR A 310 6.44 -5.69 -13.60
CA TYR A 310 5.17 -4.96 -13.66
C TYR A 310 5.32 -3.46 -13.37
N GLU A 311 6.53 -2.98 -13.05
CA GLU A 311 6.83 -1.55 -13.03
C GLU A 311 6.89 -0.95 -14.44
N ARG A 312 6.51 0.33 -14.56
CA ARG A 312 6.46 1.04 -15.84
C ARG A 312 7.79 1.08 -16.58
N ASN A 313 8.91 1.11 -15.86
CA ASN A 313 10.25 1.26 -16.45
C ASN A 313 10.86 -0.10 -16.87
N ALA A 314 10.28 -1.22 -16.43
CA ALA A 314 10.76 -2.57 -16.69
C ALA A 314 9.58 -3.51 -17.00
N PHE A 315 8.63 -3.04 -17.82
CA PHE A 315 7.37 -3.72 -18.04
C PHE A 315 7.54 -4.93 -18.97
N ALA A 316 7.58 -6.13 -18.39
CA ALA A 316 7.70 -7.43 -19.05
C ALA A 316 6.86 -8.48 -18.30
N PRO A 317 5.52 -8.33 -18.31
CA PRO A 317 4.61 -9.16 -17.52
C PRO A 317 4.55 -10.60 -18.06
N ASP A 318 4.33 -11.56 -17.17
CA ASP A 318 4.13 -12.97 -17.51
C ASP A 318 2.78 -13.46 -16.98
N ILE A 319 2.03 -14.19 -17.80
CA ILE A 319 0.74 -14.74 -17.36
C ILE A 319 0.94 -15.86 -16.34
N SER A 320 2.07 -16.58 -16.35
CA SER A 320 2.31 -17.67 -15.38
C SER A 320 2.44 -17.18 -13.95
N ASP A 321 2.76 -15.90 -13.74
CA ASP A 321 2.92 -15.30 -12.41
C ASP A 321 1.62 -15.26 -11.61
N ILE A 322 0.48 -15.34 -12.29
CA ILE A 322 -0.82 -15.21 -11.65
C ILE A 322 -1.08 -16.34 -10.64
N ASP A 323 -0.49 -17.55 -10.81
CA ASP A 323 -0.62 -18.63 -9.80
C ASP A 323 0.14 -18.30 -8.51
N LEU A 324 1.31 -17.67 -8.62
CA LEU A 324 2.06 -17.16 -7.45
C LEU A 324 1.26 -16.07 -6.73
N PHE A 325 0.64 -15.15 -7.49
CA PHE A 325 -0.16 -14.07 -6.91
C PHE A 325 -1.43 -14.58 -6.22
N VAL A 326 -2.13 -15.52 -6.86
CA VAL A 326 -3.31 -16.22 -6.29
C VAL A 326 -2.91 -16.94 -5.01
N SER A 327 -1.83 -17.74 -5.05
CA SER A 327 -1.36 -18.52 -3.90
C SER A 327 -0.94 -17.63 -2.73
N LEU A 328 -0.32 -16.47 -2.98
CA LEU A 328 0.01 -15.51 -1.92
C LEU A 328 -1.26 -14.97 -1.24
N VAL A 329 -2.26 -14.54 -2.00
CA VAL A 329 -3.49 -13.96 -1.43
C VAL A 329 -4.35 -15.01 -0.74
N GLU A 330 -4.33 -16.27 -1.19
CA GLU A 330 -5.00 -17.38 -0.49
C GLU A 330 -4.41 -17.63 0.90
N LYS A 331 -3.08 -17.54 1.04
CA LYS A 331 -2.39 -17.70 2.32
C LYS A 331 -2.42 -16.43 3.18
N GLN A 332 -2.35 -15.26 2.55
CA GLN A 332 -2.25 -13.93 3.19
C GLN A 332 -3.21 -12.94 2.49
N PRO A 333 -4.51 -12.93 2.85
CA PRO A 333 -5.51 -12.06 2.21
C PRO A 333 -5.16 -10.57 2.25
N GLU A 334 -4.46 -10.11 3.29
CA GLU A 334 -3.97 -8.73 3.45
C GLU A 334 -2.94 -8.32 2.39
N ALA A 335 -2.24 -9.29 1.78
CA ALA A 335 -1.29 -9.04 0.71
C ALA A 335 -1.98 -8.55 -0.57
N ALA A 336 -3.30 -8.74 -0.73
CA ALA A 336 -4.05 -8.29 -1.90
C ALA A 336 -3.88 -6.78 -2.20
N ALA A 337 -3.59 -5.97 -1.17
CA ALA A 337 -3.37 -4.53 -1.32
C ALA A 337 -2.17 -4.17 -2.19
N ILE A 338 -1.12 -5.01 -2.24
CA ILE A 338 0.12 -4.70 -2.99
C ILE A 338 -0.13 -4.66 -4.51
N PHE A 339 -1.15 -5.36 -5.01
CA PHE A 339 -1.43 -5.51 -6.44
C PHE A 339 -2.21 -4.36 -7.06
N ARG A 340 -2.85 -3.50 -6.24
CA ARG A 340 -3.86 -2.51 -6.70
C ARG A 340 -3.32 -1.54 -7.77
N ASP A 341 -2.04 -1.20 -7.68
CA ASP A 341 -1.41 -0.20 -8.52
C ASP A 341 -0.59 -0.75 -9.68
N PHE A 342 -0.46 -2.08 -9.79
CA PHE A 342 0.28 -2.72 -10.85
C PHE A 342 -0.64 -3.19 -11.98
N LEU A 343 -0.09 -3.24 -13.20
CA LEU A 343 -0.78 -3.75 -14.39
C LEU A 343 -0.70 -5.28 -14.45
N ILE A 344 -1.29 -5.96 -13.47
CA ILE A 344 -1.12 -7.41 -13.23
C ILE A 344 -2.13 -8.31 -13.94
N LEU A 345 -3.12 -7.74 -14.62
CA LEU A 345 -4.18 -8.52 -15.26
C LEU A 345 -4.18 -8.29 -16.77
N LYS A 346 -4.05 -9.36 -17.54
CA LYS A 346 -4.22 -9.32 -18.99
C LYS A 346 -5.72 -9.20 -19.31
N ARG A 347 -6.06 -8.21 -20.13
CA ARG A 347 -7.43 -7.88 -20.54
C ARG A 347 -7.72 -8.49 -21.89
N SER A 348 -9.00 -8.61 -22.20
CA SER A 348 -9.51 -9.08 -23.50
C SER A 348 -9.04 -8.26 -24.73
N ASP A 349 -8.54 -7.03 -24.54
CA ASP A 349 -7.94 -6.22 -25.61
C ASP A 349 -6.42 -6.41 -25.77
N ASP A 350 -5.90 -7.54 -25.24
CA ASP A 350 -4.48 -7.93 -25.20
C ASP A 350 -3.54 -6.96 -24.48
N LYS A 351 -4.08 -6.00 -23.74
CA LYS A 351 -3.30 -5.09 -22.88
C LYS A 351 -3.36 -5.54 -21.43
N TRP A 352 -2.38 -5.08 -20.66
CA TRP A 352 -2.35 -5.29 -19.22
C TRP A 352 -2.99 -4.10 -18.49
N GLY A 353 -3.81 -4.41 -17.49
CA GLY A 353 -4.57 -3.44 -16.71
C GLY A 353 -4.40 -3.60 -15.22
N LYS A 354 -4.71 -2.53 -14.49
CA LYS A 354 -4.90 -2.58 -13.03
C LYS A 354 -6.18 -3.35 -12.70
N PRO A 355 -6.29 -3.93 -11.50
CA PRO A 355 -7.55 -4.49 -10.99
C PRO A 355 -8.76 -3.56 -11.17
N SER A 356 -8.60 -2.26 -10.89
CA SER A 356 -9.66 -1.25 -11.02
C SER A 356 -10.13 -0.97 -12.45
N GLN A 357 -9.37 -1.43 -13.46
CA GLN A 357 -9.67 -1.32 -14.89
C GLN A 357 -10.28 -2.61 -15.46
N CYS A 358 -10.50 -3.62 -14.61
CA CYS A 358 -11.02 -4.92 -15.03
C CYS A 358 -12.37 -5.20 -14.36
N PHE A 359 -13.19 -5.99 -15.02
CA PHE A 359 -14.34 -6.65 -14.41
C PHE A 359 -14.29 -8.15 -14.68
N LEU A 360 -14.95 -8.93 -13.84
CA LEU A 360 -15.05 -10.38 -13.97
C LEU A 360 -16.44 -10.75 -14.44
N ASP A 361 -16.54 -11.53 -15.51
CA ASP A 361 -17.78 -12.11 -16.00
C ASP A 361 -17.50 -13.53 -16.57
N THR A 362 -18.48 -14.14 -17.24
CA THR A 362 -18.32 -15.41 -17.97
C THR A 362 -17.09 -15.34 -18.89
N PRO A 363 -16.20 -16.34 -18.87
CA PRO A 363 -16.37 -17.69 -18.30
C PRO A 363 -15.90 -17.90 -16.85
N TYR A 364 -15.39 -16.86 -16.18
CA TYR A 364 -14.79 -17.01 -14.85
C TYR A 364 -15.80 -16.91 -13.70
N LEU A 365 -16.80 -16.06 -13.86
CA LEU A 365 -17.88 -15.87 -12.90
C LEU A 365 -19.10 -15.33 -13.62
N GLU A 366 -20.25 -15.96 -13.48
CA GLU A 366 -21.48 -15.49 -14.12
C GLU A 366 -22.02 -14.26 -13.36
N THR A 367 -21.73 -13.05 -13.86
CA THR A 367 -22.12 -11.79 -13.20
C THR A 367 -23.03 -10.91 -14.06
N GLY A 368 -22.97 -11.05 -15.39
CA GLY A 368 -23.74 -10.23 -16.33
C GLY A 368 -23.21 -8.79 -16.51
N ILE A 369 -22.12 -8.41 -15.83
CA ILE A 369 -21.54 -7.05 -15.86
C ILE A 369 -21.06 -6.65 -17.26
N LYS A 370 -20.70 -7.63 -18.10
CA LYS A 370 -20.32 -7.37 -19.49
C LYS A 370 -21.41 -6.57 -20.22
N ALA A 371 -22.69 -6.87 -19.99
CA ALA A 371 -23.80 -6.15 -20.61
C ALA A 371 -23.82 -4.65 -20.24
N PHE A 372 -23.35 -4.30 -19.04
CA PHE A 372 -23.18 -2.91 -18.64
C PHE A 372 -22.06 -2.22 -19.42
N TYR A 373 -20.87 -2.82 -19.50
CA TYR A 373 -19.74 -2.20 -20.19
C TYR A 373 -19.89 -2.19 -21.72
N ASP A 374 -20.55 -3.19 -22.30
CA ASP A 374 -20.87 -3.24 -23.73
C ASP A 374 -21.70 -2.03 -24.18
N SER A 375 -22.55 -1.47 -23.29
CA SER A 375 -23.34 -0.26 -23.57
C SER A 375 -22.52 1.02 -23.81
N PHE A 376 -21.23 1.01 -23.41
CA PHE A 376 -20.31 2.13 -23.61
C PHE A 376 -19.42 1.96 -24.85
N GLY A 377 -19.39 0.77 -25.46
CA GLY A 377 -18.50 0.44 -26.59
C GLY A 377 -17.04 0.78 -26.28
N GLU A 378 -16.36 1.46 -27.21
CA GLU A 378 -14.95 1.88 -27.06
C GLU A 378 -14.69 2.84 -25.89
N LYS A 379 -15.73 3.45 -25.32
CA LYS A 379 -15.63 4.36 -24.16
C LYS A 379 -15.73 3.63 -22.81
N ALA A 380 -15.78 2.30 -22.82
CA ALA A 380 -15.81 1.50 -21.60
C ALA A 380 -14.57 1.78 -20.72
N ALA A 381 -14.82 2.08 -19.45
CA ALA A 381 -13.75 2.36 -18.48
C ALA A 381 -13.09 1.08 -17.92
N ARG A 382 -13.76 -0.07 -18.05
CA ARG A 382 -13.28 -1.38 -17.59
C ARG A 382 -13.43 -2.42 -18.69
N PHE A 383 -12.57 -3.44 -18.65
CA PHE A 383 -12.51 -4.50 -19.65
C PHE A 383 -12.62 -5.87 -18.98
N PRO A 384 -13.16 -6.90 -19.68
CA PRO A 384 -13.11 -8.26 -19.17
C PRO A 384 -11.68 -8.80 -19.20
N LEU A 385 -11.39 -9.77 -18.34
CA LEU A 385 -10.13 -10.52 -18.37
C LEU A 385 -9.97 -11.28 -19.69
N ALA A 386 -8.71 -11.51 -20.08
CA ALA A 386 -8.39 -12.28 -21.28
C ALA A 386 -8.76 -13.77 -21.11
N ASP A 387 -9.33 -14.38 -22.15
CA ASP A 387 -9.74 -15.80 -22.13
C ASP A 387 -8.56 -16.77 -21.90
N GLU A 388 -7.32 -16.32 -22.16
CA GLU A 388 -6.08 -17.08 -21.95
C GLU A 388 -5.93 -17.63 -20.53
N TYR A 389 -6.52 -16.98 -19.51
CA TYR A 389 -6.47 -17.49 -18.14
C TYR A 389 -7.16 -18.86 -17.97
N GLN A 390 -8.07 -19.25 -18.89
CA GLN A 390 -8.67 -20.60 -18.87
C GLN A 390 -7.63 -21.69 -19.13
N ASN A 391 -6.58 -21.37 -19.89
CA ASN A 391 -5.50 -22.29 -20.25
C ASN A 391 -4.26 -22.12 -19.37
N ALA A 392 -4.27 -21.15 -18.44
CA ALA A 392 -3.14 -20.83 -17.56
C ALA A 392 -2.98 -21.80 -16.37
N GLY A 393 -3.76 -22.90 -16.32
CA GLY A 393 -3.65 -23.93 -15.29
C GLY A 393 -4.25 -23.55 -13.92
N ILE A 394 -4.94 -22.42 -13.82
CA ILE A 394 -5.57 -21.95 -12.58
C ILE A 394 -7.07 -22.19 -12.64
N GLU A 395 -7.61 -22.80 -11.58
CA GLU A 395 -9.05 -23.00 -11.43
C GLU A 395 -9.79 -21.66 -11.42
N SER A 396 -10.83 -21.51 -12.23
CA SER A 396 -11.62 -20.27 -12.35
C SER A 396 -12.12 -19.75 -10.99
N GLY A 397 -12.48 -20.65 -10.07
CA GLY A 397 -12.90 -20.27 -8.71
C GLY A 397 -11.79 -19.63 -7.88
N ARG A 398 -10.55 -20.09 -8.00
CA ARG A 398 -9.37 -19.49 -7.33
C ARG A 398 -9.06 -18.12 -7.92
N LEU A 399 -9.05 -18.02 -9.25
CA LEU A 399 -8.84 -16.76 -9.95
C LEU A 399 -9.91 -15.72 -9.60
N ALA A 400 -11.18 -16.12 -9.55
CA ALA A 400 -12.30 -15.23 -9.20
C ALA A 400 -12.15 -14.67 -7.77
N LYS A 401 -11.79 -15.51 -6.80
CA LYS A 401 -11.52 -15.09 -5.41
C LYS A 401 -10.36 -14.09 -5.34
N PHE A 402 -9.26 -14.38 -6.04
CA PHE A 402 -8.12 -13.46 -6.12
C PHE A 402 -8.53 -12.12 -6.74
N CYS A 403 -9.17 -12.14 -7.90
CA CYS A 403 -9.63 -10.95 -8.62
C CYS A 403 -10.52 -10.07 -7.73
N LYS A 404 -11.48 -10.67 -7.03
CA LYS A 404 -12.32 -9.97 -6.06
C LYS A 404 -11.50 -9.36 -4.91
N GLY A 405 -10.52 -10.10 -4.40
CA GLY A 405 -9.63 -9.64 -3.32
C GLY A 405 -8.76 -8.44 -3.71
N VAL A 406 -8.24 -8.41 -4.94
CA VAL A 406 -7.38 -7.32 -5.43
C VAL A 406 -8.17 -6.11 -5.96
N GLY A 407 -9.50 -6.21 -6.08
CA GLY A 407 -10.39 -5.10 -6.43
C GLY A 407 -10.87 -5.07 -7.88
N VAL A 408 -10.90 -6.22 -8.57
CA VAL A 408 -11.62 -6.40 -9.84
C VAL A 408 -13.12 -6.34 -9.56
N GLN A 409 -13.87 -5.66 -10.41
CA GLN A 409 -15.32 -5.55 -10.23
C GLN A 409 -16.01 -6.88 -10.52
N THR A 410 -16.82 -7.37 -9.57
CA THR A 410 -17.61 -8.61 -9.71
C THR A 410 -19.12 -8.41 -9.50
N ALA A 411 -19.58 -7.17 -9.28
CA ALA A 411 -21.00 -6.82 -9.23
C ALA A 411 -21.20 -5.38 -9.72
N LEU A 412 -22.43 -5.00 -10.08
CA LEU A 412 -22.77 -3.61 -10.33
C LEU A 412 -22.82 -2.86 -8.99
N GLU A 413 -21.94 -1.88 -8.81
CA GLU A 413 -21.72 -1.23 -7.51
C GLU A 413 -22.58 0.02 -7.35
N VAL A 414 -23.41 0.04 -6.31
CA VAL A 414 -24.07 1.26 -5.84
C VAL A 414 -23.11 2.00 -4.92
N VAL A 415 -22.64 3.17 -5.36
CA VAL A 415 -21.69 3.99 -4.62
C VAL A 415 -22.41 5.10 -3.85
N LYS A 416 -21.88 5.42 -2.67
CA LYS A 416 -22.31 6.58 -1.89
C LYS A 416 -21.71 7.86 -2.49
N ILE A 417 -22.56 8.86 -2.70
CA ILE A 417 -22.22 10.17 -3.26
C ILE A 417 -22.87 11.30 -2.44
N SER A 418 -22.62 12.55 -2.83
CA SER A 418 -23.28 13.73 -2.25
C SER A 418 -24.66 13.97 -2.88
N CYS A 419 -25.58 14.50 -2.09
CA CYS A 419 -26.90 14.95 -2.49
C CYS A 419 -26.87 16.15 -3.46
N GLY A 420 -25.73 16.81 -3.68
CA GLY A 420 -25.64 18.04 -4.46
C GLY A 420 -26.10 17.96 -5.92
N SER A 421 -26.08 16.75 -6.51
CA SER A 421 -26.59 16.48 -7.87
C SER A 421 -27.96 15.81 -7.88
N ASN A 422 -28.59 15.64 -6.71
CA ASN A 422 -29.90 15.02 -6.61
C ASN A 422 -30.96 15.92 -7.31
N PRO A 423 -31.87 15.37 -8.13
CA PRO A 423 -32.95 16.16 -8.74
C PRO A 423 -33.81 16.94 -7.74
N GLU A 424 -33.91 16.46 -6.49
CA GLU A 424 -34.63 17.09 -5.39
C GLU A 424 -33.71 17.90 -4.46
N TRP A 425 -32.51 18.27 -4.92
CA TRP A 425 -31.54 19.05 -4.14
C TRP A 425 -32.12 20.38 -3.63
N ALA A 426 -32.98 21.03 -4.43
CA ALA A 426 -33.66 22.26 -4.03
C ALA A 426 -34.49 22.08 -2.75
N TYR A 427 -35.07 20.89 -2.52
CA TYR A 427 -35.77 20.52 -1.30
C TYR A 427 -34.80 20.09 -0.20
N LEU A 428 -33.81 19.23 -0.52
CA LEU A 428 -32.84 18.69 0.45
C LEU A 428 -32.03 19.81 1.13
N ARG A 429 -31.55 20.80 0.36
CA ARG A 429 -30.72 21.90 0.88
C ARG A 429 -31.44 22.82 1.86
N LEU A 430 -32.77 22.76 1.94
CA LEU A 430 -33.59 23.51 2.90
C LEU A 430 -33.63 22.83 4.28
N ALA A 431 -32.75 21.87 4.56
CA ALA A 431 -32.59 21.31 5.90
C ALA A 431 -32.25 22.42 6.91
N SER A 432 -32.88 22.36 8.08
CA SER A 432 -32.75 23.41 9.11
C SER A 432 -31.36 23.40 9.76
N GLY A 433 -30.91 24.58 10.18
CA GLY A 433 -29.70 24.77 10.98
C GLY A 433 -28.51 25.36 10.20
N GLN A 434 -27.33 25.24 10.80
CA GLN A 434 -26.05 25.62 10.22
C GLN A 434 -25.22 24.38 9.93
N SER A 435 -24.46 24.41 8.83
CA SER A 435 -23.60 23.31 8.40
C SER A 435 -22.43 23.11 9.37
N THR A 436 -22.24 21.88 9.83
CA THR A 436 -21.15 21.49 10.74
C THR A 436 -20.56 20.14 10.33
N TYR A 437 -19.42 19.76 10.93
CA TYR A 437 -18.81 18.43 10.73
C TYR A 437 -19.73 17.25 11.13
N SER A 438 -20.80 17.52 11.90
CA SER A 438 -21.78 16.52 12.33
C SER A 438 -22.94 16.29 11.34
N GLY A 439 -22.94 17.03 10.23
CA GLY A 439 -23.92 16.90 9.15
C GLY A 439 -23.89 15.53 8.47
N THR A 440 -24.86 15.29 7.62
CA THR A 440 -24.92 14.11 6.75
C THR A 440 -25.30 14.58 5.38
N ASP A 441 -24.47 14.22 4.42
CA ASP A 441 -24.70 14.41 2.99
C ASP A 441 -24.47 13.04 2.35
N CYS A 442 -25.56 12.37 1.99
CA CYS A 442 -25.53 10.97 1.60
C CYS A 442 -26.61 10.68 0.57
N ASP A 443 -26.19 10.32 -0.63
CA ASP A 443 -27.02 9.86 -1.73
C ASP A 443 -26.34 8.63 -2.36
N TYR A 444 -27.01 7.98 -3.30
CA TYR A 444 -26.57 6.74 -3.90
C TYR A 444 -26.79 6.76 -5.41
N MET A 445 -25.81 6.25 -6.15
CA MET A 445 -25.91 6.08 -7.60
C MET A 445 -25.10 4.87 -8.06
N ILE A 446 -25.40 4.37 -9.26
CA ILE A 446 -24.50 3.50 -10.01
C ILE A 446 -23.77 4.37 -11.03
N GLN A 447 -22.44 4.44 -10.94
CA GLN A 447 -21.65 5.30 -11.83
C GLN A 447 -21.83 4.88 -13.29
N GLY A 448 -22.24 5.81 -14.15
CA GLY A 448 -22.46 5.57 -15.58
C GLY A 448 -23.82 4.94 -15.91
N LEU A 449 -24.68 4.63 -14.94
CA LEU A 449 -25.99 4.00 -15.19
C LEU A 449 -26.84 4.77 -16.20
N ARG A 450 -26.99 6.08 -16.00
CA ARG A 450 -27.75 6.93 -16.94
C ARG A 450 -27.22 6.90 -18.38
N GLN A 451 -25.92 6.69 -18.56
CA GLN A 451 -25.32 6.54 -19.89
C GLN A 451 -25.63 5.16 -20.46
N ALA A 452 -25.47 4.10 -19.67
CA ALA A 452 -25.76 2.72 -20.07
C ALA A 452 -27.24 2.54 -20.48
N LEU A 453 -28.15 3.17 -19.74
CA LEU A 453 -29.59 3.15 -19.98
C LEU A 453 -30.03 3.87 -21.27
N LYS A 454 -29.14 4.55 -21.99
CA LYS A 454 -29.41 5.06 -23.35
C LYS A 454 -29.40 3.95 -24.41
N HIS A 455 -28.76 2.82 -24.11
CA HIS A 455 -28.66 1.65 -24.97
C HIS A 455 -29.10 0.41 -24.19
N PRO A 456 -30.38 0.34 -23.77
CA PRO A 456 -30.83 -0.70 -22.86
C PRO A 456 -30.91 -2.04 -23.60
N SER A 457 -30.64 -3.13 -22.89
CA SER A 457 -30.68 -4.51 -23.39
C SER A 457 -31.29 -5.42 -22.34
N HIS A 458 -31.80 -6.59 -22.73
CA HIS A 458 -32.34 -7.57 -21.78
C HIS A 458 -31.30 -8.02 -20.75
N ALA A 459 -30.05 -8.22 -21.18
CA ALA A 459 -28.97 -8.59 -20.27
C ALA A 459 -28.64 -7.47 -19.26
N LEU A 460 -28.62 -6.21 -19.71
CA LEU A 460 -28.45 -5.07 -18.81
C LEU A 460 -29.64 -4.94 -17.84
N ALA A 461 -30.86 -5.15 -18.33
CA ALA A 461 -32.05 -5.13 -17.49
C ALA A 461 -32.00 -6.21 -16.41
N MET A 462 -31.59 -7.43 -16.74
CA MET A 462 -31.41 -8.52 -15.78
C MET A 462 -30.36 -8.16 -14.72
N LEU A 463 -29.19 -7.67 -15.14
CA LEU A 463 -28.14 -7.22 -14.23
C LEU A 463 -28.64 -6.16 -13.24
N ILE A 464 -29.34 -5.13 -13.74
CA ILE A 464 -29.92 -4.08 -12.89
C ILE A 464 -30.94 -4.68 -11.93
N TRP A 465 -31.82 -5.56 -12.43
CA TRP A 465 -32.86 -6.19 -11.63
C TRP A 465 -32.29 -7.03 -10.48
N GLU A 466 -31.33 -7.90 -10.76
CA GLU A 466 -30.61 -8.70 -9.76
C GLU A 466 -29.86 -7.81 -8.76
N THR A 467 -29.23 -6.73 -9.24
CA THR A 467 -28.57 -5.74 -8.38
C THR A 467 -29.58 -5.13 -7.40
N MET A 468 -30.74 -4.68 -7.89
CA MET A 468 -31.77 -4.08 -7.05
C MET A 468 -32.40 -5.08 -6.07
N CYS A 469 -32.60 -6.33 -6.48
CA CYS A 469 -33.08 -7.41 -5.62
C CYS A 469 -32.10 -7.80 -4.52
N SER A 470 -30.79 -7.64 -4.75
CA SER A 470 -29.73 -8.00 -3.80
C SER A 470 -29.29 -6.87 -2.87
N LEU A 471 -29.84 -5.65 -3.03
CA LEU A 471 -29.49 -4.52 -2.16
C LEU A 471 -29.80 -4.82 -0.68
N PRO A 472 -28.84 -4.60 0.24
CA PRO A 472 -29.11 -4.76 1.66
C PRO A 472 -30.06 -3.66 2.15
N ARG A 473 -30.82 -3.97 3.21
CA ARG A 473 -31.76 -3.01 3.84
C ARG A 473 -31.07 -1.79 4.47
N SER A 474 -29.80 -1.93 4.82
CA SER A 474 -29.00 -0.86 5.44
C SER A 474 -27.64 -0.76 4.76
N PRO A 475 -27.21 0.45 4.37
CA PRO A 475 -27.98 1.69 4.40
C PRO A 475 -29.18 1.67 3.43
N ASP A 476 -30.10 2.62 3.56
CA ASP A 476 -31.21 2.75 2.61
C ASP A 476 -30.72 3.37 1.28
N TYR A 477 -30.38 2.52 0.31
CA TYR A 477 -29.90 2.92 -1.02
C TYR A 477 -30.97 3.62 -1.87
N LEU A 478 -32.24 3.54 -1.47
CA LEU A 478 -33.37 4.10 -2.23
C LEU A 478 -33.63 5.57 -1.87
N SER A 479 -33.04 6.04 -0.77
CA SER A 479 -33.29 7.38 -0.23
C SER A 479 -31.99 8.18 -0.09
N ALA A 480 -31.99 9.42 -0.57
CA ALA A 480 -30.99 10.43 -0.23
C ALA A 480 -31.32 11.03 1.14
N THR A 481 -30.30 11.27 1.96
CA THR A 481 -30.41 11.87 3.29
C THR A 481 -29.50 13.08 3.42
N TYR A 482 -30.08 14.24 3.72
CA TYR A 482 -29.33 15.48 3.96
C TYR A 482 -29.69 16.12 5.30
N ARG A 483 -28.68 16.44 6.13
CA ARG A 483 -28.83 17.19 7.38
C ARG A 483 -27.61 18.08 7.62
N MET A 484 -27.81 19.29 8.14
CA MET A 484 -26.71 20.24 8.38
C MET A 484 -25.93 19.97 9.68
N ASN A 485 -26.59 19.40 10.69
CA ASN A 485 -25.99 19.02 11.96
C ASN A 485 -26.84 17.93 12.64
N LYS A 486 -26.32 17.33 13.72
CA LYS A 486 -27.01 16.24 14.45
C LYS A 486 -28.23 16.71 15.27
N SER A 487 -28.36 18.01 15.54
CA SER A 487 -29.42 18.58 16.37
C SER A 487 -30.72 18.88 15.62
N ASN A 488 -30.69 18.87 14.28
CA ASN A 488 -31.84 19.13 13.42
C ASN A 488 -32.27 17.87 12.66
N ASP A 489 -33.55 17.80 12.32
CA ASP A 489 -34.10 16.68 11.58
C ASP A 489 -33.51 16.58 10.16
N PRO A 490 -33.17 15.38 9.70
CA PRO A 490 -32.76 15.16 8.32
C PRO A 490 -33.93 15.33 7.35
N ARG A 491 -33.61 15.79 6.14
CA ARG A 491 -34.51 15.69 4.98
C ARG A 491 -34.18 14.45 4.17
N TYR A 492 -35.23 13.83 3.63
CA TYR A 492 -35.15 12.63 2.80
C TYR A 492 -35.75 12.89 1.43
N ALA A 493 -35.13 12.37 0.39
CA ALA A 493 -35.65 12.39 -0.97
C ALA A 493 -35.32 11.05 -1.65
N ARG A 494 -35.80 10.81 -2.87
CA ARG A 494 -35.38 9.62 -3.63
C ARG A 494 -33.89 9.73 -3.96
N SER A 495 -33.18 8.61 -3.93
CA SER A 495 -31.77 8.61 -4.34
C SER A 495 -31.62 8.87 -5.84
N GLN A 496 -30.44 9.34 -6.24
CA GLN A 496 -30.11 9.50 -7.66
C GLN A 496 -30.26 8.18 -8.44
N LEU A 497 -29.94 7.04 -7.82
CA LEU A 497 -30.21 5.71 -8.37
C LEU A 497 -31.69 5.53 -8.75
N VAL A 498 -32.62 5.86 -7.85
CA VAL A 498 -34.06 5.71 -8.11
C VAL A 498 -34.50 6.65 -9.23
N HIS A 499 -34.03 7.91 -9.24
CA HIS A 499 -34.33 8.86 -10.31
C HIS A 499 -33.84 8.39 -11.68
N ASP A 500 -32.62 7.85 -11.77
CA ASP A 500 -32.06 7.31 -13.01
C ASP A 500 -32.88 6.12 -13.52
N LEU A 501 -33.30 5.21 -12.63
CA LEU A 501 -34.11 4.04 -12.99
C LEU A 501 -35.54 4.41 -13.40
N MET A 502 -36.16 5.42 -12.77
CA MET A 502 -37.51 5.88 -13.12
C MET A 502 -37.55 6.56 -14.50
N ALA A 503 -36.49 7.30 -14.86
CA ALA A 503 -36.47 8.12 -16.06
C ALA A 503 -36.30 7.31 -17.36
N ALA A 504 -35.69 6.13 -17.29
CA ALA A 504 -35.30 5.34 -18.46
C ALA A 504 -36.25 4.18 -18.78
N GLU A 505 -36.29 3.78 -20.05
CA GLU A 505 -37.01 2.60 -20.54
C GLU A 505 -36.09 1.38 -20.52
N TRP A 506 -36.14 0.61 -19.44
CA TRP A 506 -35.22 -0.51 -19.23
C TRP A 506 -35.90 -1.77 -18.69
N VAL A 507 -37.14 -1.68 -18.23
CA VAL A 507 -37.88 -2.84 -17.73
C VAL A 507 -38.44 -3.61 -18.91
N PRO A 508 -38.11 -4.90 -19.06
CA PRO A 508 -38.59 -5.69 -20.18
C PRO A 508 -40.05 -6.08 -20.02
N GLN A 509 -40.73 -6.14 -21.16
CA GLN A 509 -42.10 -6.61 -21.33
C GLN A 509 -42.12 -7.60 -22.51
N GLU A 510 -43.21 -8.35 -22.67
CA GLU A 510 -43.42 -9.22 -23.84
C GLU A 510 -43.13 -8.51 -25.18
N ASN A 511 -42.68 -9.28 -26.17
CA ASN A 511 -42.26 -8.83 -27.50
C ASN A 511 -41.01 -7.94 -27.50
N ASP A 512 -40.06 -8.24 -26.62
CA ASP A 512 -38.76 -7.56 -26.49
C ASP A 512 -38.84 -6.05 -26.24
N ARG A 513 -40.00 -5.56 -25.76
CA ARG A 513 -40.21 -4.14 -25.52
C ARG A 513 -39.67 -3.75 -24.16
N LEU A 514 -38.83 -2.71 -24.12
CA LEU A 514 -38.36 -2.09 -22.89
C LEU A 514 -39.22 -0.87 -22.58
N VAL A 515 -39.70 -0.75 -21.35
CA VAL A 515 -40.56 0.35 -20.89
C VAL A 515 -40.04 0.94 -19.58
N ARG A 516 -40.56 2.11 -19.21
CA ARG A 516 -40.28 2.69 -17.89
C ARG A 516 -40.91 1.83 -16.80
N PRO A 517 -40.32 1.78 -15.59
CA PRO A 517 -40.92 1.05 -14.48
C PRO A 517 -42.39 1.40 -14.25
N SER A 518 -42.77 2.68 -14.34
CA SER A 518 -44.16 3.14 -14.16
C SER A 518 -45.16 2.55 -15.15
N ALA A 519 -44.72 2.27 -16.38
CA ALA A 519 -45.53 1.70 -17.46
C ALA A 519 -45.48 0.17 -17.52
N ALA A 520 -44.60 -0.47 -16.75
CA ALA A 520 -44.44 -1.91 -16.74
C ALA A 520 -45.61 -2.61 -16.03
N THR A 521 -45.95 -3.81 -16.51
CA THR A 521 -46.94 -4.69 -15.87
C THR A 521 -46.29 -6.00 -15.50
N ARG A 522 -46.67 -6.55 -14.34
CA ARG A 522 -46.17 -7.85 -13.84
C ARG A 522 -46.41 -8.97 -14.85
N ASP A 523 -47.61 -9.03 -15.41
CA ASP A 523 -48.05 -10.15 -16.26
C ASP A 523 -47.28 -10.25 -17.58
N LEU A 524 -46.61 -9.17 -17.98
CA LEU A 524 -45.83 -9.09 -19.21
C LEU A 524 -44.31 -9.19 -18.95
N LEU A 525 -43.86 -9.42 -17.70
CA LEU A 525 -42.44 -9.60 -17.41
C LEU A 525 -41.95 -10.94 -18.00
N PRO A 526 -40.81 -10.97 -18.72
CA PRO A 526 -40.22 -12.22 -19.20
C PRO A 526 -39.83 -13.18 -18.07
N ALA A 527 -39.68 -14.47 -18.41
CA ALA A 527 -39.15 -15.46 -17.50
C ALA A 527 -37.75 -15.07 -17.00
N GLY A 528 -37.47 -15.33 -15.72
CA GLY A 528 -36.18 -15.01 -15.07
C GLY A 528 -36.18 -13.71 -14.26
N PHE A 529 -37.20 -12.86 -14.36
CA PHE A 529 -37.33 -11.63 -13.55
C PHE A 529 -38.16 -11.88 -12.29
N PRO A 530 -37.54 -12.09 -11.10
CA PRO A 530 -38.28 -12.33 -9.87
C PRO A 530 -39.07 -11.07 -9.48
N PHE A 531 -40.38 -11.22 -9.23
CA PHE A 531 -41.25 -10.11 -8.85
C PHE A 531 -41.86 -10.35 -7.47
N ASP A 532 -41.57 -9.44 -6.53
CA ASP A 532 -42.20 -9.37 -5.22
C ASP A 532 -42.90 -8.02 -5.04
N PRO A 533 -44.25 -7.96 -4.97
CA PRO A 533 -44.98 -6.70 -4.75
C PRO A 533 -44.65 -6.05 -3.39
N GLY A 534 -44.09 -6.80 -2.44
CA GLY A 534 -43.60 -6.30 -1.16
C GLY A 534 -42.30 -5.49 -1.27
N SER A 535 -41.54 -5.64 -2.37
CA SER A 535 -40.22 -5.06 -2.54
C SER A 535 -40.24 -3.53 -2.45
N ALA A 536 -39.40 -2.98 -1.57
CA ALA A 536 -39.30 -1.54 -1.35
C ALA A 536 -38.80 -0.80 -2.59
N TRP A 537 -37.87 -1.40 -3.36
CA TRP A 537 -37.30 -0.76 -4.53
C TRP A 537 -38.31 -0.64 -5.69
N LEU A 538 -39.18 -1.65 -5.88
CA LEU A 538 -40.25 -1.60 -6.90
C LEU A 538 -41.24 -0.47 -6.62
N LYS A 539 -41.55 -0.24 -5.34
CA LYS A 539 -42.38 0.91 -4.91
C LYS A 539 -41.65 2.24 -5.13
N ALA A 540 -40.35 2.29 -4.83
CA ALA A 540 -39.55 3.50 -4.99
C ALA A 540 -39.48 3.97 -6.45
N VAL A 541 -39.37 3.04 -7.40
CA VAL A 541 -39.38 3.32 -8.85
C VAL A 541 -40.78 3.44 -9.46
N GLU A 542 -41.83 3.44 -8.63
CA GLU A 542 -43.23 3.60 -9.05
C GLU A 542 -43.72 2.51 -10.03
N PHE A 543 -43.25 1.27 -9.88
CA PHE A 543 -43.57 0.18 -10.80
C PHE A 543 -45.09 0.02 -11.02
N GLY A 544 -45.52 0.04 -12.29
CA GLY A 544 -46.92 -0.17 -12.69
C GLY A 544 -47.90 0.93 -12.29
N GLN A 545 -47.44 2.11 -11.85
CA GLN A 545 -48.36 3.20 -11.50
C GLN A 545 -49.15 3.75 -12.69
N ASP A 546 -48.58 3.77 -13.90
CA ASP A 546 -49.27 4.29 -15.08
C ASP A 546 -50.41 3.37 -15.51
N SER A 547 -50.25 2.04 -15.40
CA SER A 547 -51.35 1.11 -15.70
C SER A 547 -52.52 1.28 -14.72
N VAL A 548 -52.22 1.48 -13.43
CA VAL A 548 -53.22 1.78 -12.40
C VAL A 548 -53.93 3.12 -12.68
N ARG A 549 -53.16 4.18 -12.96
CA ARG A 549 -53.72 5.51 -13.25
C ARG A 549 -54.56 5.51 -14.53
N ASN A 550 -54.11 4.82 -15.57
CA ASN A 550 -54.85 4.69 -16.82
C ASN A 550 -56.15 3.90 -16.63
N SER A 551 -56.13 2.81 -15.87
CA SER A 551 -57.34 2.05 -15.53
C SER A 551 -58.32 2.90 -14.70
N GLN A 552 -57.85 3.63 -13.69
CA GLN A 552 -58.69 4.52 -12.88
C GLN A 552 -59.26 5.67 -13.72
N SER A 553 -58.44 6.31 -14.56
CA SER A 553 -58.90 7.35 -15.47
C SER A 553 -59.91 6.82 -16.48
N HIS A 554 -59.73 5.60 -16.98
CA HIS A 554 -60.68 4.97 -17.89
C HIS A 554 -62.01 4.68 -17.19
N GLN A 555 -61.97 4.09 -15.98
CA GLN A 555 -63.16 3.85 -15.16
C GLN A 555 -63.88 5.15 -14.78
N GLN A 556 -63.14 6.21 -14.48
CA GLN A 556 -63.71 7.50 -14.15
C GLN A 556 -64.35 8.17 -15.38
N ARG A 557 -63.70 8.13 -16.54
CA ARG A 557 -64.29 8.60 -17.81
C ARG A 557 -65.55 7.81 -18.17
N GLU A 558 -65.57 6.49 -17.96
CA GLU A 558 -66.78 5.69 -18.16
C GLU A 558 -67.89 6.05 -17.17
N ALA A 559 -67.56 6.24 -15.88
CA ALA A 559 -68.53 6.61 -14.86
C ALA A 559 -69.12 8.01 -15.13
N ASP A 560 -68.30 8.96 -15.55
CA ASP A 560 -68.73 10.32 -15.89
C ASP A 560 -69.57 10.33 -17.18
N ALA A 561 -69.20 9.54 -18.19
CA ALA A 561 -70.01 9.36 -19.40
C ALA A 561 -71.39 8.78 -19.08
N ARG A 562 -71.47 7.76 -18.21
CA ARG A 562 -72.74 7.18 -17.75
C ARG A 562 -73.59 8.18 -16.96
N LYS A 563 -72.97 9.01 -16.09
CA LYS A 563 -73.68 10.10 -15.39
C LYS A 563 -74.24 11.15 -16.35
N MET A 564 -73.56 11.41 -17.46
CA MET A 564 -74.00 12.33 -18.51
C MET A 564 -75.01 11.70 -19.49
N GLY A 565 -75.40 10.44 -19.28
CA GLY A 565 -76.41 9.75 -20.08
C GLY A 565 -75.87 9.04 -21.33
N PHE A 566 -74.55 8.96 -21.50
CA PHE A 566 -73.91 8.21 -22.59
C PHE A 566 -73.65 6.75 -22.17
N GLY A 567 -73.70 5.82 -23.12
CA GLY A 567 -73.46 4.40 -22.89
C GLY A 567 -71.99 4.06 -22.59
N SER A 568 -71.05 4.87 -23.09
CA SER A 568 -69.61 4.72 -22.84
C SER A 568 -68.85 6.04 -22.92
N ALA A 569 -67.61 6.05 -22.40
CA ALA A 569 -66.68 7.17 -22.55
C ALA A 569 -66.39 7.50 -24.02
N GLU A 570 -66.31 6.48 -24.87
CA GLU A 570 -66.08 6.63 -26.31
C GLU A 570 -67.27 7.30 -27.02
N GLU A 571 -68.50 6.97 -26.60
CA GLU A 571 -69.70 7.63 -27.11
C GLU A 571 -69.73 9.12 -26.71
N ALA A 572 -69.41 9.44 -25.46
CA ALA A 572 -69.32 10.82 -24.99
C ALA A 572 -68.25 11.64 -25.75
N GLU A 573 -67.09 11.04 -26.06
CA GLU A 573 -66.05 11.70 -26.87
C GLU A 573 -66.51 11.95 -28.32
N LYS A 574 -67.24 11.01 -28.94
CA LYS A 574 -67.83 11.20 -30.29
C LYS A 574 -68.81 12.38 -30.31
N TRP A 575 -69.66 12.51 -29.29
CA TRP A 575 -70.58 13.65 -29.16
C TRP A 575 -69.85 14.97 -28.91
N LYS A 576 -68.76 14.95 -28.14
CA LYS A 576 -67.89 16.12 -27.97
C LYS A 576 -67.24 16.54 -29.29
N MET A 577 -66.71 15.60 -30.07
CA MET A 577 -66.17 15.87 -31.41
C MET A 577 -67.21 16.49 -32.34
N ILE A 578 -68.45 15.99 -32.34
CA ILE A 578 -69.56 16.54 -33.15
C ILE A 578 -69.85 18.00 -32.78
N ARG A 579 -69.86 18.32 -31.48
CA ARG A 579 -70.05 19.69 -30.99
C ARG A 579 -68.88 20.60 -31.38
N ASP A 580 -67.65 20.10 -31.25
CA ASP A 580 -66.43 20.86 -31.57
C ASP A 580 -66.30 21.09 -33.09
N LEU A 581 -66.95 20.26 -33.93
CA LEU A 581 -67.15 20.46 -35.37
C LEU A 581 -68.24 21.50 -35.71
N GLY A 582 -68.86 22.12 -34.70
CA GLY A 582 -69.84 23.19 -34.87
C GLY A 582 -71.26 22.72 -35.20
N ILE A 583 -71.52 21.41 -35.16
CA ILE A 583 -72.85 20.84 -35.43
C ILE A 583 -73.65 20.86 -34.12
N SER A 584 -74.78 21.56 -34.12
CA SER A 584 -75.61 21.65 -32.92
C SER A 584 -76.44 20.38 -32.71
N PRO A 585 -76.73 19.97 -31.45
CA PRO A 585 -77.67 18.88 -31.17
C PRO A 585 -79.03 19.07 -31.86
N ASP A 586 -79.48 20.32 -32.00
CA ASP A 586 -80.74 20.67 -32.64
C ASP A 586 -80.70 20.47 -34.16
N GLU A 587 -79.56 20.70 -34.82
CA GLU A 587 -79.39 20.42 -36.25
C GLU A 587 -79.44 18.92 -36.54
N ILE A 588 -78.87 18.10 -35.67
CA ILE A 588 -78.91 16.64 -35.77
C ILE A 588 -80.34 16.14 -35.56
N LEU A 589 -81.02 16.62 -34.51
CA LEU A 589 -82.42 16.28 -34.25
C LEU A 589 -83.36 16.79 -35.35
N ALA A 590 -83.08 17.95 -35.95
CA ALA A 590 -83.85 18.49 -37.08
C ALA A 590 -83.67 17.65 -38.34
N ASN A 591 -82.47 17.16 -38.64
CA ASN A 591 -82.24 16.23 -39.75
C ASN A 591 -82.88 14.86 -39.52
N ILE A 592 -82.81 14.32 -38.30
CA ILE A 592 -83.46 13.06 -37.94
C ILE A 592 -84.98 13.18 -37.99
N ASN A 593 -85.56 14.30 -37.52
CA ASN A 593 -87.00 14.53 -37.60
C ASN A 593 -87.48 14.85 -39.04
N ARG A 594 -86.66 15.48 -39.88
CA ARG A 594 -86.96 15.64 -41.33
C ARG A 594 -87.00 14.31 -42.07
N ASN A 595 -86.20 13.33 -41.64
CA ASN A 595 -86.10 12.00 -42.24
C ASN A 595 -86.78 10.89 -41.42
N LYS A 596 -87.70 11.24 -40.50
CA LYS A 596 -88.46 10.23 -39.76
C LYS A 596 -89.27 9.38 -40.76
N PRO A 597 -89.07 8.05 -40.84
CA PRO A 597 -89.94 7.21 -41.64
C PRO A 597 -91.36 7.31 -41.06
N VAL A 598 -92.31 7.79 -41.86
CA VAL A 598 -93.73 7.77 -41.52
C VAL A 598 -94.13 6.33 -41.21
N ALA A 599 -94.77 6.11 -40.06
CA ALA A 599 -95.32 4.81 -39.70
C ALA A 599 -96.30 4.33 -40.78
N LYS A 600 -95.98 3.21 -41.43
CA LYS A 600 -96.89 2.58 -42.41
C LYS A 600 -98.16 2.09 -41.69
N PRO A 601 -99.34 2.23 -42.30
CA PRO A 601 -100.59 1.74 -41.70
C PRO A 601 -100.53 0.22 -41.51
N LYS A 602 -100.78 -0.25 -40.28
CA LYS A 602 -101.05 -1.67 -39.97
C LYS A 602 -102.50 -1.99 -40.33
N GLN A 603 -102.79 -2.16 -41.62
CA GLN A 603 -103.97 -2.93 -42.03
C GLN A 603 -103.55 -4.38 -42.27
N SER A 604 -104.27 -5.33 -41.66
CA SER A 604 -104.15 -6.73 -42.06
C SER A 604 -104.71 -6.86 -43.48
N VAL A 605 -103.89 -7.42 -44.37
CA VAL A 605 -104.30 -7.66 -45.76
C VAL A 605 -105.01 -9.01 -45.80
N PRO A 606 -106.23 -9.11 -46.37
CA PRO A 606 -106.87 -10.40 -46.62
C PRO A 606 -106.06 -11.19 -47.67
N ASN A 607 -105.74 -12.45 -47.38
CA ASN A 607 -105.05 -13.41 -48.26
C ASN A 607 -103.58 -13.06 -48.67
N PRO A 608 -102.61 -13.24 -47.76
CA PRO A 608 -101.18 -12.98 -47.99
C PRO A 608 -100.54 -13.88 -49.08
N SER A 609 -101.05 -15.09 -49.27
CA SER A 609 -100.43 -16.10 -50.14
C SER A 609 -100.48 -15.72 -51.62
N ARG A 610 -101.55 -15.05 -52.08
CA ARG A 610 -101.73 -14.71 -53.50
C ARG A 610 -100.82 -13.55 -53.94
N ARG A 611 -100.48 -12.64 -53.03
CA ARG A 611 -99.59 -11.50 -53.30
C ARG A 611 -98.11 -11.91 -53.27
N LYS A 612 -97.75 -12.91 -52.46
CA LYS A 612 -96.38 -13.46 -52.44
C LYS A 612 -96.03 -14.13 -53.78
N GLN A 613 -97.01 -14.76 -54.44
CA GLN A 613 -96.83 -15.36 -55.77
C GLN A 613 -96.59 -14.28 -56.85
N GLY A 614 -97.43 -13.23 -56.90
CA GLY A 614 -97.27 -12.17 -57.91
C GLY A 614 -95.98 -11.34 -57.77
N VAL A 615 -95.45 -11.19 -56.55
CA VAL A 615 -94.17 -10.48 -56.32
C VAL A 615 -92.95 -11.38 -56.60
N LEU A 616 -93.11 -12.70 -56.54
CA LEU A 616 -92.06 -13.64 -56.97
C LEU A 616 -92.00 -13.70 -58.51
N ASP A 617 -93.16 -13.70 -59.17
CA ASP A 617 -93.24 -13.71 -60.63
C ASP A 617 -92.74 -12.38 -61.25
N GLU A 618 -92.95 -11.23 -60.59
CA GLU A 618 -92.40 -9.92 -61.03
C GLU A 618 -90.90 -9.72 -60.68
N ALA A 619 -90.32 -10.57 -59.82
CA ALA A 619 -88.90 -10.50 -59.44
C ALA A 619 -87.98 -11.34 -60.35
N GLU A 620 -88.51 -12.37 -61.02
CA GLU A 620 -87.75 -13.16 -62.00
C GLU A 620 -87.54 -12.42 -63.34
N ASP A 621 -88.40 -11.44 -63.67
CA ASP A 621 -88.36 -10.66 -64.93
C ASP A 621 -87.68 -9.28 -64.79
N ALA A 622 -87.06 -8.98 -63.65
CA ALA A 622 -86.40 -7.69 -63.41
C ALA A 622 -84.94 -7.69 -63.93
N PRO A 623 -84.55 -6.78 -64.85
CA PRO A 623 -83.18 -6.72 -65.36
C PRO A 623 -82.18 -6.26 -64.30
N ASP A 624 -80.99 -6.88 -64.29
CA ASP A 624 -79.87 -6.52 -63.41
C ASP A 624 -79.43 -5.07 -63.63
N VAL A 625 -79.46 -4.26 -62.56
CA VAL A 625 -78.98 -2.88 -62.57
C VAL A 625 -77.72 -2.75 -61.71
N GLU A 626 -76.57 -2.64 -62.34
CA GLU A 626 -75.32 -2.22 -61.69
C GLU A 626 -75.41 -0.74 -61.26
N SER A 627 -75.14 -0.48 -59.99
CA SER A 627 -75.11 0.88 -59.44
C SER A 627 -73.71 1.49 -59.54
N VAL A 628 -73.56 2.49 -60.42
CA VAL A 628 -72.34 3.31 -60.53
C VAL A 628 -72.53 4.61 -59.76
N ARG A 629 -71.70 4.87 -58.73
CA ARG A 629 -71.62 6.18 -58.06
C ARG A 629 -70.93 7.20 -58.97
N ARG A 630 -71.68 8.18 -59.48
CA ARG A 630 -71.17 9.38 -60.16
C ARG A 630 -71.20 10.58 -59.21
N GLU A 631 -70.05 11.22 -59.00
CA GLU A 631 -69.98 12.53 -58.36
C GLU A 631 -70.42 13.62 -59.34
N ARG A 632 -71.30 14.53 -58.90
CA ARG A 632 -71.83 15.63 -59.73
C ARG A 632 -70.89 16.84 -59.71
N SER A 633 -70.57 17.35 -60.90
CA SER A 633 -70.20 18.75 -61.17
C SER A 633 -71.48 19.62 -61.28
N ILE A 634 -71.56 20.96 -61.23
CA ILE A 634 -70.68 22.11 -61.53
C ILE A 634 -71.24 23.33 -60.77
N GLN A 635 -70.41 24.32 -60.40
CA GLN A 635 -70.71 25.73 -60.76
C GLN A 635 -69.41 26.49 -61.07
N GLN A 636 -69.51 27.34 -62.09
CA GLN A 636 -68.45 27.98 -62.87
C GLN A 636 -67.75 29.13 -62.12
N GLY A 637 -66.45 29.29 -62.38
CA GLY A 637 -65.85 30.62 -62.50
C GLY A 637 -64.85 31.07 -61.42
N VAL A 638 -63.71 30.38 -61.21
CA VAL A 638 -62.45 31.03 -60.74
C VAL A 638 -61.25 30.21 -61.21
N SER A 639 -60.56 30.64 -62.27
CA SER A 639 -59.23 30.12 -62.64
C SER A 639 -58.11 31.01 -62.09
N GLU A 640 -56.95 30.42 -61.82
CA GLU A 640 -55.69 30.97 -61.28
C GLU A 640 -55.49 31.06 -59.76
N VAL A 641 -56.50 31.40 -58.95
CA VAL A 641 -56.29 31.57 -57.49
C VAL A 641 -56.08 30.23 -56.76
N THR A 642 -56.79 29.19 -57.19
CA THR A 642 -56.75 27.84 -56.58
C THR A 642 -55.45 27.08 -56.85
N ALA A 643 -54.78 27.35 -57.98
CA ALA A 643 -53.46 26.77 -58.28
C ALA A 643 -52.37 27.36 -57.36
N ARG A 644 -52.42 28.67 -57.10
CA ARG A 644 -51.52 29.34 -56.15
C ARG A 644 -51.78 28.90 -54.70
N ALA A 645 -53.05 28.72 -54.31
CA ALA A 645 -53.40 28.25 -52.98
C ALA A 645 -52.90 26.81 -52.70
N LYS A 646 -52.99 25.90 -53.69
CA LYS A 646 -52.47 24.52 -53.58
C LYS A 646 -50.95 24.47 -53.52
N ALA A 647 -50.25 25.34 -54.26
CA ALA A 647 -48.80 25.44 -54.21
C ALA A 647 -48.31 26.02 -52.86
N TYR A 648 -49.01 27.03 -52.32
CA TYR A 648 -48.70 27.62 -51.02
C TYR A 648 -48.91 26.64 -49.85
N LEU A 649 -50.00 25.85 -49.88
CA LEU A 649 -50.28 24.89 -48.80
C LEU A 649 -49.34 23.68 -48.82
N ARG A 650 -48.93 23.17 -49.99
CA ARG A 650 -47.89 22.12 -50.10
C ARG A 650 -46.51 22.56 -49.65
N ALA A 651 -46.24 23.87 -49.62
CA ALA A 651 -44.98 24.41 -49.12
C ALA A 651 -44.99 24.68 -47.61
N LYS A 652 -46.16 24.58 -46.93
CA LYS A 652 -46.31 24.95 -45.52
C LYS A 652 -46.79 23.83 -44.60
N TYR A 653 -47.23 22.69 -45.14
CA TYR A 653 -47.66 21.51 -44.39
C TYR A 653 -47.12 20.24 -45.02
#